data_AF-A0A538PNK7-F1
#
_entry.id   AF-A0A538PNK7-F1
#
_cell.length_a   1.000
_cell.length_b   1.000
_cell.length_c   1.000
_cell.angle_alpha   90.00
_cell.angle_beta   90.00
_cell.angle_gamma   90.00
#
_symmetry.space_group_name_H-M   'P 1'
#
loop_
_entity.id
_entity.type
_entity.pdbx_description
1 polymer ?
#
loop_
_entity_poly.entity_id
_entity_poly.type
_entity_poly.pdbx_seq_one_letter_code
_entity_poly.pdbx_strand_id
1 'polypeptide(L)'
;MGPGRSNCTASHKTFDKQGLRTYLHTDRACASCHAKDQPHGQVRAINLRCERCHGEAQWKPQKPRLELDHDDRNQAAMPLVGSHADVACAKCHPRATFKLARDGSDCAQCHQSPHDGQLFGTKKCQLCHSPALRSMVEVQFDHKKQTGYALIARHAQIECAACHTRSLGKQKPQPGCETCHARDNKHAGRFDKVSTACATCHSQRAWKTGFQFNHLAQTGFDLTGKHARAACRDCHRGSSPSEFERFSIKSGCMSCHKHGKAHGGKFKNDQCLTCHAEAGNRRMRTDTAAGSARETFHGDGSKFPLRGGHATVQCQMCHVNDVYQDTPRECGVSCHEDSLHKGSLGQDCSRCHEPGQWPAVRFDHKDDTTWPLEGKHAQIKACASCHPARKYRGTPTACAASGCHRADDVHQGKLGDRCQTCHATDGTLVFRHNRDATFKIDGKHAPLVCAACHRSVTFKPVRSDCFGCHPEPAIHKGRYGTDCAGCHSTKSFGDTRAQHDVGDFSLTGAHDQLSCARCHPAGEKLRGSGNLCITCHKRDDIHNNALSPRCGECHTQRAFAPARFDHVTVGCNLMGLHATLPCADCHRAGNYGAVSPMCVSCHRGDALRVRQPDHRVLIDCGNCHNPSAWIPATQLGAQSICR
;
A
#
# COMPACT_ATOMS: atom_id res chain seq x y z
N MET A 1 2.52 17.93 74.33
CA MET A 1 3.94 17.85 73.92
C MET A 1 4.02 16.79 72.82
N GLY A 2 4.40 16.98 71.55
CA GLY A 2 4.91 18.10 70.74
C GLY A 2 4.60 17.80 69.24
N PRO A 3 5.00 18.66 68.28
CA PRO A 3 4.50 18.67 66.91
C PRO A 3 5.21 17.62 66.03
N GLY A 4 4.44 16.67 65.48
CA GLY A 4 4.93 15.75 64.46
C GLY A 4 5.10 16.47 63.12
N ARG A 5 6.35 16.70 62.71
CA ARG A 5 6.69 17.26 61.39
C ARG A 5 6.10 16.37 60.28
N SER A 6 5.11 16.87 59.55
CA SER A 6 4.62 16.26 58.32
C SER A 6 5.73 16.24 57.28
N ASN A 7 6.11 15.05 56.83
CA ASN A 7 7.15 14.84 55.83
C ASN A 7 6.69 15.37 54.45
N CYS A 8 7.21 16.52 54.02
CA CYS A 8 6.88 17.13 52.71
C CYS A 8 7.13 16.18 51.51
N THR A 9 8.05 15.24 51.64
CA THR A 9 8.38 14.26 50.60
C THR A 9 7.26 13.24 50.37
N ALA A 10 6.45 12.95 51.39
CA ALA A 10 5.30 12.04 51.29
C ALA A 10 4.09 12.70 50.59
N SER A 11 3.98 14.03 50.67
CA SER A 11 2.88 14.80 50.06
C SER A 11 3.12 15.16 48.58
N HIS A 12 4.34 14.97 48.06
CA HIS A 12 4.77 15.41 46.71
C HIS A 12 5.05 14.27 45.72
N LYS A 13 4.75 13.01 46.04
CA LYS A 13 5.03 11.85 45.18
C LYS A 13 4.01 10.73 45.33
N THR A 14 2.74 11.01 45.03
CA THR A 14 1.77 9.92 44.83
C THR A 14 1.28 9.90 43.38
N PHE A 15 0.87 8.73 42.92
CA PHE A 15 0.30 8.51 41.60
C PHE A 15 -1.14 8.05 41.80
N ASP A 16 -2.08 8.51 40.97
CA ASP A 16 -3.45 7.99 40.99
C ASP A 16 -3.55 6.59 40.34
N LYS A 17 -4.76 6.02 40.31
CA LYS A 17 -5.02 4.69 39.71
C LYS A 17 -4.75 4.65 38.20
N GLN A 18 -4.54 5.80 37.55
CA GLN A 18 -4.14 5.93 36.14
C GLN A 18 -2.64 6.21 35.97
N GLY A 19 -1.85 6.26 37.04
CA GLY A 19 -0.40 6.45 36.98
C GLY A 19 0.04 7.90 36.76
N LEU A 20 -0.82 8.90 37.01
CA LEU A 20 -0.48 10.32 36.91
C LEU A 20 0.01 10.87 38.25
N ARG A 21 1.07 11.69 38.24
CA ARG A 21 1.59 12.34 39.46
C ARG A 21 0.53 13.26 40.06
N THR A 22 0.10 12.95 41.27
CA THR A 22 -0.82 13.78 42.05
C THR A 22 -0.02 14.78 42.89
N TYR A 23 -0.59 15.97 43.06
CA TYR A 23 -0.10 16.99 43.98
C TYR A 23 -1.19 17.17 45.04
N LEU A 24 -0.88 16.98 46.32
CA LEU A 24 -1.89 17.05 47.40
C LEU A 24 -3.10 16.10 47.17
N HIS A 25 -2.87 14.93 46.58
CA HIS A 25 -3.91 13.93 46.23
C HIS A 25 -4.94 14.37 45.17
N THR A 26 -4.67 15.43 44.41
CA THR A 26 -5.48 15.82 43.24
C THR A 26 -4.64 15.74 41.96
N ASP A 27 -5.30 15.54 40.81
CA ASP A 27 -4.63 15.60 39.52
C ASP A 27 -4.17 17.04 39.19
N ARG A 28 -3.29 17.20 38.20
CA ARG A 28 -2.69 18.50 37.82
C ARG A 28 -3.55 19.32 36.86
N ALA A 29 -4.76 18.88 36.52
CA ALA A 29 -5.63 19.63 35.60
C ALA A 29 -6.24 20.84 36.31
N CYS A 30 -6.36 21.96 35.59
CA CYS A 30 -6.96 23.19 36.14
C CYS A 30 -8.37 22.94 36.71
N ALA A 31 -9.16 22.10 36.03
CA ALA A 31 -10.52 21.76 36.44
C ALA A 31 -10.59 21.03 37.78
N SER A 32 -9.52 20.37 38.22
CA SER A 32 -9.52 19.60 39.47
C SER A 32 -9.38 20.48 40.71
N CYS A 33 -8.81 21.69 40.54
CA CYS A 33 -8.82 22.74 41.57
C CYS A 33 -9.94 23.76 41.35
N HIS A 34 -10.34 24.02 40.10
CA HIS A 34 -11.27 25.10 39.71
C HIS A 34 -12.61 24.59 39.15
N ALA A 35 -13.07 23.40 39.53
CA ALA A 35 -14.30 22.80 39.02
C ALA A 35 -15.54 23.70 39.20
N LYS A 36 -15.60 24.45 40.31
CA LYS A 36 -16.71 25.36 40.64
C LYS A 36 -16.64 26.71 39.92
N ASP A 37 -15.46 27.07 39.43
CA ASP A 37 -15.20 28.37 38.78
C ASP A 37 -15.44 28.31 37.27
N GLN A 38 -15.77 27.12 36.72
CA GLN A 38 -15.98 26.92 35.29
C GLN A 38 -17.29 27.55 34.81
N PRO A 39 -17.26 28.62 33.98
CA PRO A 39 -18.47 29.31 33.54
C PRO A 39 -19.10 28.68 32.29
N HIS A 40 -18.57 27.54 31.80
CA HIS A 40 -18.93 26.93 30.52
C HIS A 40 -19.99 25.81 30.62
N GLY A 41 -20.56 25.60 31.82
CA GLY A 41 -21.55 24.56 32.08
C GLY A 41 -20.97 23.15 32.00
N GLN A 42 -21.83 22.15 31.74
CA GLN A 42 -21.40 20.75 31.58
C GLN A 42 -20.58 20.56 30.30
N VAL A 43 -19.28 20.33 30.44
CA VAL A 43 -18.39 19.88 29.34
C VAL A 43 -18.03 18.39 29.53
N ARG A 44 -17.69 17.70 28.45
CA ARG A 44 -17.17 16.32 28.53
C ARG A 44 -15.86 16.31 29.33
N ALA A 45 -15.59 15.22 30.05
CA ALA A 45 -14.39 15.11 30.90
C ALA A 45 -13.07 15.34 30.14
N ILE A 46 -12.98 14.91 28.88
CA ILE A 46 -11.82 15.15 28.00
C ILE A 46 -11.61 16.64 27.65
N ASN A 47 -12.66 17.45 27.79
CA ASN A 47 -12.67 18.89 27.53
C ASN A 47 -12.52 19.72 28.83
N LEU A 48 -12.24 19.09 29.97
CA LEU A 48 -11.87 19.75 31.24
C LEU A 48 -10.39 20.19 31.28
N ARG A 49 -9.66 19.99 30.17
CA ARG A 49 -8.31 20.51 29.93
C ARG A 49 -8.37 21.96 29.49
N CYS A 50 -8.57 22.87 30.44
CA CYS A 50 -8.74 24.31 30.21
C CYS A 50 -7.60 24.92 29.40
N GLU A 51 -6.38 24.39 29.52
CA GLU A 51 -5.18 24.79 28.81
C GLU A 51 -5.29 24.70 27.28
N ARG A 52 -6.24 23.91 26.75
CA ARG A 52 -6.49 23.79 25.30
C ARG A 52 -7.12 25.05 24.70
N CYS A 53 -7.77 25.83 25.53
CA CYS A 53 -8.50 27.04 25.12
C CYS A 53 -7.98 28.29 25.82
N HIS A 54 -7.48 28.19 27.05
CA HIS A 54 -7.01 29.29 27.87
C HIS A 54 -5.49 29.21 28.10
N GLY A 55 -4.84 30.37 28.26
CA GLY A 55 -3.44 30.43 28.67
C GLY A 55 -3.31 30.43 30.19
N GLU A 56 -2.25 29.80 30.71
CA GLU A 56 -1.92 29.86 32.14
C GLU A 56 -1.54 31.28 32.59
N ALA A 57 -0.88 32.04 31.71
CA ALA A 57 -0.49 33.44 31.97
C ALA A 57 -1.60 34.46 31.64
N GLN A 58 -2.52 34.12 30.73
CA GLN A 58 -3.62 34.99 30.28
C GLN A 58 -4.87 34.13 30.07
N TRP A 59 -5.80 34.23 31.03
CA TRP A 59 -7.03 33.46 31.05
C TRP A 59 -8.14 34.05 30.16
N LYS A 60 -8.20 35.38 30.06
CA LYS A 60 -9.14 36.15 29.22
C LYS A 60 -8.38 37.22 28.43
N PRO A 61 -8.60 37.35 27.12
CA PRO A 61 -9.39 36.45 26.28
C PRO A 61 -8.74 35.06 26.16
N GLN A 62 -9.51 34.07 25.71
CA GLN A 62 -9.02 32.76 25.33
C GLN A 62 -7.92 32.85 24.25
N LYS A 63 -7.13 31.77 24.10
CA LYS A 63 -6.10 31.68 23.07
C LYS A 63 -6.71 31.96 21.68
N PRO A 64 -6.01 32.69 20.79
CA PRO A 64 -6.50 32.99 19.45
C PRO A 64 -6.64 31.73 18.58
N ARG A 65 -5.86 30.67 18.89
CA ARG A 65 -5.99 29.35 18.29
C ARG A 65 -6.41 28.35 19.36
N LEU A 66 -7.64 27.87 19.27
CA LEU A 66 -8.19 26.87 20.18
C LEU A 66 -7.74 25.48 19.73
N GLU A 67 -7.30 24.65 20.66
CA GLU A 67 -6.90 23.27 20.41
C GLU A 67 -8.12 22.34 20.54
N LEU A 68 -9.23 22.64 19.84
CA LEU A 68 -10.48 21.86 19.78
C LEU A 68 -10.76 21.44 18.34
N ASP A 69 -10.88 20.14 18.11
CA ASP A 69 -11.16 19.57 16.80
C ASP A 69 -12.67 19.22 16.67
N HIS A 70 -13.35 19.82 15.69
CA HIS A 70 -14.76 19.52 15.42
C HIS A 70 -14.96 18.25 14.59
N ASP A 71 -13.90 17.77 13.91
CA ASP A 71 -13.94 16.57 13.09
C ASP A 71 -13.67 15.29 13.92
N ASP A 72 -13.07 15.43 15.11
CA ASP A 72 -12.93 14.34 16.08
C ASP A 72 -14.22 14.11 16.87
N ARG A 73 -14.89 12.98 16.61
CA ARG A 73 -16.15 12.58 17.27
C ARG A 73 -16.03 12.42 18.80
N ASN A 74 -14.82 12.23 19.32
CA ASN A 74 -14.56 12.18 20.75
C ASN A 74 -14.61 13.57 21.38
N GLN A 75 -14.32 14.62 20.60
CA GLN A 75 -14.22 16.00 21.04
C GLN A 75 -15.48 16.82 20.71
N ALA A 76 -16.08 16.62 19.53
CA ALA A 76 -17.30 17.29 19.08
C ALA A 76 -18.27 16.33 18.38
N ALA A 77 -19.56 16.65 18.37
CA ALA A 77 -20.59 15.81 17.73
C ALA A 77 -20.87 16.19 16.27
N MET A 78 -20.42 17.37 15.82
CA MET A 78 -20.72 17.93 14.51
C MET A 78 -19.45 18.43 13.82
N PRO A 79 -19.02 17.81 12.71
CA PRO A 79 -17.90 18.29 11.90
C PRO A 79 -18.27 19.58 11.18
N LEU A 80 -17.33 20.52 11.11
CA LEU A 80 -17.53 21.81 10.44
C LEU A 80 -17.12 21.68 8.97
N VAL A 81 -18.10 21.39 8.11
CA VAL A 81 -17.89 21.22 6.67
C VAL A 81 -18.30 22.47 5.87
N GLY A 82 -17.54 22.76 4.82
CA GLY A 82 -17.80 23.90 3.93
C GLY A 82 -17.80 25.22 4.68
N SER A 83 -18.76 26.09 4.39
CA SER A 83 -18.88 27.41 5.01
C SER A 83 -19.15 27.40 6.51
N HIS A 84 -19.50 26.26 7.12
CA HIS A 84 -19.66 26.15 8.57
C HIS A 84 -18.33 26.29 9.32
N ALA A 85 -17.19 26.01 8.67
CA ALA A 85 -15.86 26.20 9.24
C ALA A 85 -15.53 27.69 9.47
N ASP A 86 -16.12 28.58 8.66
CA ASP A 86 -15.88 30.03 8.72
C ASP A 86 -16.88 30.76 9.65
N VAL A 87 -17.87 30.04 10.21
CA VAL A 87 -18.87 30.64 11.10
C VAL A 87 -18.25 30.89 12.48
N ALA A 88 -18.32 32.15 12.94
CA ALA A 88 -17.84 32.53 14.27
C ALA A 88 -18.50 31.67 15.37
N CYS A 89 -17.68 31.13 16.29
CA CYS A 89 -18.13 30.18 17.32
C CYS A 89 -19.35 30.66 18.11
N ALA A 90 -19.44 31.96 18.41
CA ALA A 90 -20.54 32.57 19.16
C ALA A 90 -21.92 32.44 18.48
N LYS A 91 -21.97 32.23 17.16
CA LYS A 91 -23.21 32.00 16.42
C LYS A 91 -23.81 30.61 16.71
N CYS A 92 -22.96 29.63 16.96
CA CYS A 92 -23.36 28.27 17.32
C CYS A 92 -23.39 28.07 18.85
N HIS A 93 -22.45 28.68 19.57
CA HIS A 93 -22.28 28.63 21.03
C HIS A 93 -22.62 29.97 21.69
N PRO A 94 -23.91 30.35 21.78
CA PRO A 94 -24.31 31.56 22.45
C PRO A 94 -23.85 31.53 23.91
N ARG A 95 -23.30 32.65 24.42
CA ARG A 95 -22.74 32.75 25.78
C ARG A 95 -21.66 31.70 26.11
N ALA A 96 -20.99 31.14 25.09
CA ALA A 96 -19.96 30.11 25.23
C ALA A 96 -20.46 28.80 25.90
N THR A 97 -21.72 28.42 25.68
CA THR A 97 -22.23 27.11 26.11
C THR A 97 -21.89 26.02 25.10
N PHE A 98 -21.07 25.05 25.49
CA PHE A 98 -20.59 23.98 24.60
C PHE A 98 -21.51 22.75 24.51
N LYS A 99 -22.47 22.61 25.44
CA LYS A 99 -23.56 21.63 25.34
C LYS A 99 -24.75 22.28 24.63
N LEU A 100 -24.85 22.04 23.32
CA LEU A 100 -25.99 22.51 22.53
C LEU A 100 -27.21 21.62 22.79
N ALA A 101 -28.40 22.21 22.91
CA ALA A 101 -29.67 21.47 22.99
C ALA A 101 -30.08 20.85 21.64
N ARG A 102 -29.47 21.32 20.56
CA ARG A 102 -29.65 20.86 19.18
C ARG A 102 -28.53 19.89 18.84
N ASP A 103 -28.87 18.72 18.32
CA ASP A 103 -27.91 17.65 18.01
C ASP A 103 -27.26 17.81 16.63
N GLY A 104 -27.69 18.79 15.84
CA GLY A 104 -27.16 19.06 14.50
C GLY A 104 -27.57 18.04 13.45
N SER A 105 -28.52 17.14 13.77
CA SER A 105 -29.00 16.11 12.85
C SER A 105 -29.93 16.65 11.75
N ASP A 106 -30.54 17.81 11.97
CA ASP A 106 -31.46 18.46 11.05
C ASP A 106 -31.10 19.95 10.86
N CYS A 107 -30.88 20.34 9.60
CA CYS A 107 -30.59 21.71 9.18
C CYS A 107 -31.69 22.68 9.63
N ALA A 108 -32.95 22.23 9.70
CA ALA A 108 -34.09 23.06 10.09
C ALA A 108 -34.03 23.54 11.56
N GLN A 109 -33.23 22.88 12.41
CA GLN A 109 -33.03 23.33 13.79
C GLN A 109 -32.26 24.65 13.86
N CYS A 110 -31.50 25.00 12.82
CA CYS A 110 -30.67 26.20 12.75
C CYS A 110 -31.04 27.14 11.60
N HIS A 111 -31.62 26.62 10.50
CA HIS A 111 -31.97 27.39 9.31
C HIS A 111 -33.48 27.37 9.06
N GLN A 112 -34.04 28.51 8.66
CA GLN A 112 -35.41 28.58 8.18
C GLN A 112 -35.49 28.15 6.71
N SER A 113 -36.41 27.24 6.38
CA SER A 113 -36.59 26.76 5.02
C SER A 113 -37.33 27.78 4.15
N PRO A 114 -36.82 28.13 2.95
CA PRO A 114 -37.54 28.98 2.00
C PRO A 114 -38.62 28.22 1.20
N HIS A 115 -38.71 26.90 1.35
CA HIS A 115 -39.61 26.03 0.55
C HIS A 115 -40.95 25.73 1.23
N ASP A 116 -41.36 26.54 2.20
CA ASP A 116 -42.58 26.29 2.95
C ASP A 116 -43.83 26.28 2.04
N GLY A 117 -44.74 25.35 2.32
CA GLY A 117 -45.94 25.13 1.52
C GLY A 117 -45.74 24.49 0.13
N GLN A 118 -44.50 24.20 -0.29
CA GLN A 118 -44.18 23.53 -1.56
C GLN A 118 -43.71 22.09 -1.33
N LEU A 119 -43.72 21.27 -2.39
CA LEU A 119 -43.22 19.89 -2.36
C LEU A 119 -41.82 19.77 -1.75
N PHE A 120 -40.91 20.69 -2.05
CA PHE A 120 -39.53 20.67 -1.57
C PHE A 120 -39.44 20.78 -0.04
N GLY A 121 -40.34 21.52 0.61
CA GLY A 121 -40.39 21.67 2.07
C GLY A 121 -40.76 20.38 2.82
N THR A 122 -41.25 19.35 2.11
CA THR A 122 -41.57 18.03 2.69
C THR A 122 -40.39 17.05 2.68
N LYS A 123 -39.24 17.44 2.10
CA LYS A 123 -38.09 16.56 1.90
C LYS A 123 -36.91 16.99 2.76
N LYS A 124 -36.02 16.05 3.07
CA LYS A 124 -34.75 16.34 3.76
C LYS A 124 -33.90 17.25 2.89
N CYS A 125 -33.32 18.31 3.47
CA CYS A 125 -32.51 19.29 2.76
C CYS A 125 -31.35 18.62 2.01
N GLN A 126 -30.73 17.60 2.60
CA GLN A 126 -29.59 16.87 2.04
C GLN A 126 -29.88 16.11 0.74
N LEU A 127 -31.16 15.94 0.38
CA LEU A 127 -31.54 15.34 -0.90
C LEU A 127 -31.19 16.24 -2.08
N CYS A 128 -31.18 17.56 -1.86
CA CYS A 128 -30.99 18.57 -2.90
C CYS A 128 -29.81 19.51 -2.61
N HIS A 129 -29.53 19.80 -1.34
CA HIS A 129 -28.49 20.73 -0.92
C HIS A 129 -27.37 19.99 -0.18
N SER A 130 -26.12 20.38 -0.39
CA SER A 130 -24.98 19.81 0.32
C SER A 130 -24.34 20.83 1.26
N PRO A 131 -24.09 20.48 2.54
CA PRO A 131 -23.44 21.38 3.49
C PRO A 131 -21.96 21.63 3.18
N ALA A 132 -21.37 20.88 2.25
CA ALA A 132 -20.00 21.09 1.77
C ALA A 132 -19.90 22.21 0.71
N LEU A 133 -21.03 22.66 0.15
CA LEU A 133 -21.05 23.71 -0.86
C LEU A 133 -21.04 25.10 -0.21
N ARG A 134 -20.54 26.09 -0.94
CA ARG A 134 -20.40 27.48 -0.45
C ARG A 134 -21.73 28.24 -0.36
N SER A 135 -22.79 27.73 -0.98
CA SER A 135 -24.10 28.37 -1.02
C SER A 135 -25.22 27.34 -1.19
N MET A 136 -26.37 27.60 -0.56
CA MET A 136 -27.59 26.80 -0.70
C MET A 136 -28.28 26.97 -2.06
N VAL A 137 -27.81 27.91 -2.90
CA VAL A 137 -28.31 28.09 -4.28
C VAL A 137 -27.83 26.96 -5.18
N GLU A 138 -26.70 26.34 -4.87
CA GLU A 138 -26.21 25.19 -5.61
C GLU A 138 -27.00 23.94 -5.20
N VAL A 139 -27.66 23.32 -6.18
CA VAL A 139 -28.49 22.13 -6.00
C VAL A 139 -27.81 20.95 -6.68
N GLN A 140 -27.61 19.87 -5.92
CA GLN A 140 -27.15 18.58 -6.45
C GLN A 140 -28.32 17.60 -6.45
N PHE A 141 -29.15 17.66 -7.50
CA PHE A 141 -30.29 16.77 -7.69
C PHE A 141 -30.35 16.30 -9.15
N ASP A 142 -30.46 14.98 -9.37
CA ASP A 142 -30.37 14.38 -10.71
C ASP A 142 -31.74 14.19 -11.40
N HIS A 143 -32.91 14.41 -10.80
CA HIS A 143 -34.24 14.17 -11.40
C HIS A 143 -34.48 12.77 -12.00
N LYS A 144 -33.76 12.32 -13.04
CA LYS A 144 -33.87 10.98 -13.62
C LYS A 144 -33.59 9.91 -12.57
N LYS A 145 -32.46 9.97 -11.86
CA LYS A 145 -32.10 8.95 -10.85
C LYS A 145 -33.05 8.92 -9.67
N GLN A 146 -33.54 10.08 -9.24
CA GLN A 146 -34.36 10.19 -8.03
C GLN A 146 -35.87 10.01 -8.31
N THR A 147 -36.35 10.27 -9.53
CA THR A 147 -37.78 10.25 -9.85
C THR A 147 -38.17 9.31 -11.00
N GLY A 148 -37.21 8.85 -11.80
CA GLY A 148 -37.45 8.09 -13.03
C GLY A 148 -37.86 8.97 -14.23
N TYR A 149 -38.16 10.25 -14.03
CA TYR A 149 -38.51 11.18 -15.10
C TYR A 149 -37.27 11.95 -15.57
N ALA A 150 -36.84 11.71 -16.80
CA ALA A 150 -35.66 12.35 -17.37
C ALA A 150 -36.04 13.67 -18.05
N LEU A 151 -35.59 14.79 -17.48
CA LEU A 151 -35.66 16.09 -18.13
C LEU A 151 -34.57 16.15 -19.22
N ILE A 152 -34.97 16.33 -20.48
CA ILE A 152 -34.03 16.40 -21.61
C ILE A 152 -34.23 17.67 -22.44
N ALA A 153 -33.15 18.09 -23.10
CA ALA A 153 -33.11 19.29 -23.93
C ALA A 153 -33.61 20.53 -23.17
N ARG A 154 -34.59 21.26 -23.71
CA ARG A 154 -35.11 22.49 -23.10
C ARG A 154 -35.69 22.26 -21.70
N HIS A 155 -36.28 21.10 -21.43
CA HIS A 155 -36.83 20.77 -20.11
C HIS A 155 -35.75 20.57 -19.04
N ALA A 156 -34.49 20.33 -19.42
CA ALA A 156 -33.36 20.24 -18.46
C ALA A 156 -32.80 21.62 -18.08
N GLN A 157 -33.19 22.68 -18.79
CA GLN A 157 -32.67 24.05 -18.63
C GLN A 157 -33.65 24.99 -17.94
N ILE A 158 -34.84 24.51 -17.58
CA ILE A 158 -35.88 25.32 -16.93
C ILE A 158 -35.81 25.14 -15.42
N GLU A 159 -36.17 26.21 -14.71
CA GLU A 159 -36.25 26.23 -13.25
C GLU A 159 -37.26 25.20 -12.72
N CYS A 160 -36.96 24.57 -11.60
CA CYS A 160 -37.83 23.56 -11.00
C CYS A 160 -39.25 24.08 -10.75
N ALA A 161 -39.38 25.38 -10.42
CA ALA A 161 -40.65 26.05 -10.16
C ALA A 161 -41.56 26.17 -11.40
N ALA A 162 -41.01 26.06 -12.61
CA ALA A 162 -41.81 26.05 -13.84
C ALA A 162 -42.67 24.78 -13.95
N CYS A 163 -42.20 23.67 -13.38
CA CYS A 163 -42.92 22.40 -13.33
C CYS A 163 -43.61 22.18 -11.98
N HIS A 164 -42.91 22.52 -10.87
CA HIS A 164 -43.41 22.42 -9.50
C HIS A 164 -43.98 23.76 -9.04
N THR A 165 -45.06 24.18 -9.70
CA THR A 165 -45.69 25.47 -9.44
C THR A 165 -46.33 25.54 -8.04
N ARG A 166 -46.46 26.75 -7.50
CA ARG A 166 -47.10 26.97 -6.18
C ARG A 166 -48.55 26.49 -6.14
N SER A 167 -49.25 26.46 -7.27
CA SER A 167 -50.62 25.95 -7.38
C SER A 167 -50.72 24.44 -7.16
N LEU A 168 -49.65 23.68 -7.42
CA LEU A 168 -49.60 22.25 -7.10
C LEU A 168 -49.35 22.00 -5.60
N GLY A 169 -48.89 23.02 -4.86
CA GLY A 169 -48.55 22.90 -3.44
C GLY A 169 -47.57 21.76 -3.18
N LYS A 170 -48.03 20.72 -2.48
CA LYS A 170 -47.25 19.52 -2.14
C LYS A 170 -47.41 18.36 -3.13
N GLN A 171 -48.13 18.55 -4.25
CA GLN A 171 -48.37 17.51 -5.25
C GLN A 171 -47.29 17.47 -6.34
N LYS A 172 -47.17 16.31 -7.02
CA LYS A 172 -46.25 16.10 -8.15
C LYS A 172 -46.97 16.28 -9.50
N PRO A 173 -46.31 16.83 -10.54
CA PRO A 173 -46.86 16.89 -11.90
C PRO A 173 -47.06 15.50 -12.53
N GLN A 174 -48.02 15.39 -13.47
CA GLN A 174 -48.26 14.17 -14.26
C GLN A 174 -47.35 14.12 -15.50
N PRO A 175 -46.81 12.96 -15.91
CA PRO A 175 -45.74 12.87 -16.91
C PRO A 175 -46.19 12.95 -18.39
N GLY A 176 -47.50 12.97 -18.69
CA GLY A 176 -48.00 13.07 -20.06
C GLY A 176 -47.73 14.45 -20.67
N CYS A 177 -47.33 14.52 -21.94
CA CYS A 177 -47.06 15.82 -22.60
C CYS A 177 -48.31 16.69 -22.64
N GLU A 178 -49.46 16.05 -22.85
CA GLU A 178 -50.77 16.66 -23.04
C GLU A 178 -51.27 17.34 -21.76
N THR A 179 -50.80 16.91 -20.58
CA THR A 179 -51.21 17.51 -19.29
C THR A 179 -50.70 18.93 -19.14
N CYS A 180 -49.57 19.25 -19.78
CA CYS A 180 -48.96 20.58 -19.78
C CYS A 180 -49.13 21.30 -21.13
N HIS A 181 -49.16 20.57 -22.25
CA HIS A 181 -49.17 21.11 -23.61
C HIS A 181 -50.51 20.95 -24.35
N ALA A 182 -51.63 20.76 -23.65
CA ALA A 182 -52.95 20.61 -24.28
C ALA A 182 -53.29 21.73 -25.28
N ARG A 183 -52.85 22.97 -25.01
CA ARG A 183 -53.14 24.15 -25.84
C ARG A 183 -52.27 24.23 -27.11
N ASP A 184 -51.26 23.38 -27.22
CA ASP A 184 -50.29 23.42 -28.32
C ASP A 184 -50.65 22.49 -29.49
N ASN A 185 -51.68 21.64 -29.36
CA ASN A 185 -52.05 20.67 -30.40
C ASN A 185 -52.56 21.35 -31.70
N LYS A 186 -51.87 21.12 -32.82
CA LYS A 186 -52.21 21.64 -34.16
C LYS A 186 -52.91 20.65 -35.08
N HIS A 187 -53.06 19.39 -34.67
CA HIS A 187 -53.59 18.30 -35.50
C HIS A 187 -55.07 18.00 -35.25
N ALA A 188 -55.68 18.66 -34.27
CA ALA A 188 -57.03 18.33 -33.80
C ALA A 188 -57.16 16.80 -33.59
N GLY A 189 -58.20 16.16 -34.14
CA GLY A 189 -58.43 14.71 -34.09
C GLY A 189 -57.92 13.90 -35.28
N ARG A 190 -57.07 14.47 -36.17
CA ARG A 190 -56.62 13.83 -37.42
C ARG A 190 -56.02 12.43 -37.22
N PHE A 191 -55.32 12.25 -36.11
CA PHE A 191 -54.57 11.04 -35.81
C PHE A 191 -55.23 10.17 -34.74
N ASP A 192 -56.48 10.42 -34.35
CA ASP A 192 -57.15 9.68 -33.27
C ASP A 192 -57.24 8.17 -33.56
N LYS A 193 -57.35 7.79 -34.85
CA LYS A 193 -57.35 6.38 -35.29
C LYS A 193 -55.95 5.75 -35.36
N VAL A 194 -54.90 6.53 -35.18
CA VAL A 194 -53.49 6.11 -35.28
C VAL A 194 -52.80 6.21 -33.91
N SER A 195 -52.84 7.38 -33.26
CA SER A 195 -52.39 7.61 -31.88
C SER A 195 -52.82 8.99 -31.37
N THR A 196 -53.24 9.07 -30.11
CA THR A 196 -53.50 10.34 -29.38
C THR A 196 -52.30 10.81 -28.55
N ALA A 197 -51.27 9.98 -28.39
CA ALA A 197 -50.07 10.32 -27.65
C ALA A 197 -49.11 11.13 -28.55
N CYS A 198 -48.79 12.36 -28.15
CA CYS A 198 -47.91 13.24 -28.94
C CYS A 198 -46.55 12.59 -29.18
N ALA A 199 -46.07 11.81 -28.21
CA ALA A 199 -44.79 11.10 -28.25
C ALA A 199 -44.66 10.06 -29.38
N THR A 200 -45.77 9.63 -30.00
CA THR A 200 -45.73 8.74 -31.17
C THR A 200 -45.11 9.43 -32.39
N CYS A 201 -45.28 10.75 -32.50
CA CYS A 201 -44.83 11.51 -33.67
C CYS A 201 -43.83 12.62 -33.29
N HIS A 202 -43.86 13.12 -32.06
CA HIS A 202 -43.08 14.26 -31.60
C HIS A 202 -42.14 13.85 -30.46
N SER A 203 -40.97 14.51 -30.34
CA SER A 203 -40.02 14.24 -29.26
C SER A 203 -39.75 15.48 -28.42
N GLN A 204 -39.33 15.29 -27.16
CA GLN A 204 -38.90 16.40 -26.29
C GLN A 204 -37.64 17.12 -26.81
N ARG A 205 -36.90 16.52 -27.76
CA ARG A 205 -35.73 17.15 -28.39
C ARG A 205 -36.12 18.08 -29.54
N ALA A 206 -37.10 17.69 -30.35
CA ALA A 206 -37.57 18.46 -31.49
C ALA A 206 -38.98 18.02 -31.94
N TRP A 207 -39.81 19.01 -32.29
CA TRP A 207 -41.21 18.77 -32.68
C TRP A 207 -41.38 18.28 -34.12
N LYS A 208 -40.46 18.61 -35.05
CA LYS A 208 -40.60 18.26 -36.48
C LYS A 208 -39.71 17.09 -36.91
N THR A 209 -38.96 16.49 -35.99
CA THR A 209 -37.96 15.47 -36.31
C THR A 209 -37.98 14.35 -35.28
N GLY A 210 -37.82 13.11 -35.75
CA GLY A 210 -37.78 11.92 -34.88
C GLY A 210 -39.14 11.26 -34.63
N PHE A 211 -40.00 11.19 -35.65
CA PHE A 211 -41.26 10.45 -35.61
C PHE A 211 -40.99 8.97 -35.24
N GLN A 212 -41.74 8.43 -34.28
CA GLN A 212 -41.71 6.99 -33.95
C GLN A 212 -42.70 6.19 -34.81
N PHE A 213 -43.38 6.84 -35.76
CA PHE A 213 -44.31 6.19 -36.68
C PHE A 213 -43.53 5.33 -37.69
N ASN A 214 -43.89 4.04 -37.77
CA ASN A 214 -43.08 3.05 -38.47
C ASN A 214 -43.49 2.78 -39.93
N HIS A 215 -44.59 3.26 -40.51
CA HIS A 215 -45.02 2.94 -41.89
C HIS A 215 -45.16 1.44 -42.26
N LEU A 216 -44.10 0.62 -42.24
CA LEU A 216 -44.16 -0.82 -42.44
C LEU A 216 -45.12 -1.50 -41.45
N ALA A 217 -44.96 -1.25 -40.15
CA ALA A 217 -45.78 -1.88 -39.11
C ALA A 217 -47.25 -1.41 -39.14
N GLN A 218 -47.50 -0.18 -39.60
CA GLN A 218 -48.85 0.40 -39.62
C GLN A 218 -49.56 0.28 -40.97
N THR A 219 -48.83 0.11 -42.08
CA THR A 219 -49.40 0.10 -43.44
C THR A 219 -48.89 -1.03 -44.35
N GLY A 220 -47.87 -1.79 -43.95
CA GLY A 220 -47.28 -2.86 -44.76
C GLY A 220 -46.35 -2.39 -45.90
N PHE A 221 -46.06 -1.09 -46.01
CA PHE A 221 -45.19 -0.54 -47.05
C PHE A 221 -43.90 0.00 -46.44
N ASP A 222 -42.77 -0.60 -46.80
CA ASP A 222 -41.45 -0.23 -46.29
C ASP A 222 -40.80 0.87 -47.15
N LEU A 223 -40.51 2.02 -46.53
CA LEU A 223 -39.88 3.16 -47.19
C LEU A 223 -38.36 3.06 -47.04
N THR A 224 -37.71 2.53 -48.07
CA THR A 224 -36.24 2.35 -48.10
C THR A 224 -35.53 3.27 -49.10
N GLY A 225 -34.23 3.46 -48.93
CA GLY A 225 -33.39 4.26 -49.82
C GLY A 225 -33.82 5.73 -49.87
N LYS A 226 -33.95 6.29 -51.08
CA LYS A 226 -34.43 7.68 -51.26
C LYS A 226 -35.88 7.88 -50.79
N HIS A 227 -36.70 6.82 -50.79
CA HIS A 227 -38.09 6.90 -50.32
C HIS A 227 -38.20 7.10 -48.81
N ALA A 228 -37.21 6.66 -48.02
CA ALA A 228 -37.15 6.87 -46.57
C ALA A 228 -37.04 8.36 -46.17
N ARG A 229 -36.58 9.20 -47.10
CA ARG A 229 -36.39 10.64 -46.91
C ARG A 229 -37.40 11.47 -47.68
N ALA A 230 -38.31 10.83 -48.41
CA ALA A 230 -39.38 11.51 -49.11
C ALA A 230 -40.31 12.16 -48.08
N ALA A 231 -40.73 13.39 -48.36
CA ALA A 231 -41.78 14.02 -47.57
C ALA A 231 -43.06 13.20 -47.75
N CYS A 232 -43.91 13.13 -46.72
CA CYS A 232 -45.17 12.37 -46.81
C CYS A 232 -45.99 12.77 -48.04
N ARG A 233 -45.91 14.05 -48.46
CA ARG A 233 -46.63 14.59 -49.64
C ARG A 233 -46.05 14.22 -51.00
N ASP A 234 -44.81 13.72 -51.07
CA ASP A 234 -44.21 13.27 -52.34
C ASP A 234 -44.96 12.05 -52.89
N CYS A 235 -45.55 11.28 -51.97
CA CYS A 235 -46.33 10.07 -52.25
C CYS A 235 -47.83 10.23 -51.91
N HIS A 236 -48.19 10.86 -50.78
CA HIS A 236 -49.58 11.12 -50.39
C HIS A 236 -50.06 12.47 -50.91
N ARG A 237 -50.61 12.46 -52.12
CA ARG A 237 -51.02 13.65 -52.86
C ARG A 237 -52.52 13.87 -52.70
N GLY A 238 -52.90 14.87 -51.90
CA GLY A 238 -54.25 15.47 -51.82
C GLY A 238 -54.13 16.99 -51.96
N SER A 239 -55.21 17.73 -52.18
CA SER A 239 -55.16 19.17 -52.49
C SER A 239 -55.33 20.09 -51.26
N SER A 240 -55.89 19.60 -50.15
CA SER A 240 -56.02 20.35 -48.89
C SER A 240 -55.30 19.70 -47.69
N PRO A 241 -54.97 20.43 -46.60
CA PRO A 241 -54.42 19.83 -45.37
C PRO A 241 -55.34 18.76 -44.73
N SER A 242 -56.60 18.69 -45.13
CA SER A 242 -57.59 17.69 -44.72
C SER A 242 -57.57 16.40 -45.57
N GLU A 243 -56.90 16.39 -46.72
CA GLU A 243 -56.90 15.26 -47.66
C GLU A 243 -55.58 14.49 -47.61
N PHE A 244 -55.63 13.23 -47.15
CA PHE A 244 -54.53 12.28 -47.17
C PHE A 244 -54.95 11.03 -47.95
N GLU A 245 -54.55 10.93 -49.23
CA GLU A 245 -54.97 9.85 -50.14
C GLU A 245 -54.06 8.61 -50.11
N ARG A 246 -54.60 7.44 -50.49
CA ARG A 246 -53.89 6.15 -50.67
C ARG A 246 -53.58 5.90 -52.16
N PHE A 247 -52.36 5.45 -52.52
CA PHE A 247 -51.96 5.05 -53.89
C PHE A 247 -51.63 3.53 -53.99
N SER A 248 -51.69 2.93 -55.19
CA SER A 248 -51.55 1.47 -55.41
C SER A 248 -50.43 1.10 -56.41
N ILE A 249 -49.61 0.09 -56.12
CA ILE A 249 -48.44 -0.36 -56.95
C ILE A 249 -48.73 -1.74 -57.58
N LYS A 250 -48.81 -1.84 -58.92
CA LYS A 250 -49.18 -3.11 -59.62
C LYS A 250 -48.04 -3.88 -60.32
N SER A 251 -46.84 -3.31 -60.54
CA SER A 251 -45.75 -3.97 -61.30
C SER A 251 -44.34 -3.75 -60.72
N GLY A 252 -44.23 -3.72 -59.39
CA GLY A 252 -42.94 -3.51 -58.68
C GLY A 252 -42.21 -2.23 -59.09
N CYS A 253 -40.88 -2.21 -58.98
CA CYS A 253 -40.03 -1.05 -59.33
C CYS A 253 -40.17 -0.60 -60.79
N MET A 254 -40.54 -1.55 -61.65
CA MET A 254 -40.69 -1.37 -63.09
C MET A 254 -41.94 -0.59 -63.48
N SER A 255 -42.88 -0.39 -62.55
CA SER A 255 -43.94 0.61 -62.73
C SER A 255 -43.40 2.03 -62.92
N CYS A 256 -42.10 2.26 -62.63
CA CYS A 256 -41.44 3.57 -62.76
C CYS A 256 -40.04 3.64 -63.48
N HIS A 257 -39.22 2.58 -63.74
CA HIS A 257 -37.79 2.70 -64.24
C HIS A 257 -37.29 1.70 -65.37
N LYS A 258 -36.80 2.06 -66.61
CA LYS A 258 -36.35 1.14 -67.75
C LYS A 258 -34.78 0.98 -68.02
N HIS A 259 -34.24 -0.12 -68.63
CA HIS A 259 -32.76 -0.45 -68.69
C HIS A 259 -32.03 -1.07 -69.96
N GLY A 260 -32.67 -1.44 -71.08
CA GLY A 260 -32.13 -2.43 -72.06
C GLY A 260 -30.91 -2.16 -72.99
N LYS A 261 -30.11 -1.07 -72.86
CA LYS A 261 -28.95 -0.79 -73.78
C LYS A 261 -27.62 -0.44 -73.10
N ALA A 262 -27.55 -0.47 -71.77
CA ALA A 262 -26.44 0.12 -71.00
C ALA A 262 -25.08 -0.59 -71.17
N HIS A 263 -25.04 -1.88 -71.54
CA HIS A 263 -23.83 -2.72 -71.55
C HIS A 263 -23.59 -3.44 -72.89
N GLY A 264 -23.99 -2.84 -74.01
CA GLY A 264 -23.77 -3.42 -75.35
C GLY A 264 -24.40 -4.80 -75.55
N GLY A 265 -25.50 -5.12 -74.83
CA GLY A 265 -26.22 -6.40 -74.93
C GLY A 265 -25.61 -7.57 -74.16
N LYS A 266 -24.55 -7.35 -73.38
CA LYS A 266 -23.86 -8.43 -72.64
C LYS A 266 -24.62 -8.98 -71.42
N PHE A 267 -25.68 -8.31 -70.93
CA PHE A 267 -26.46 -8.68 -69.74
C PHE A 267 -27.98 -8.50 -69.94
N LYS A 268 -28.80 -9.34 -69.30
CA LYS A 268 -30.29 -9.28 -69.33
C LYS A 268 -30.86 -8.26 -68.33
N ASN A 269 -32.09 -7.77 -68.54
CA ASN A 269 -32.72 -6.70 -67.71
C ASN A 269 -32.96 -7.10 -66.25
N ASP A 270 -33.24 -8.37 -66.00
CA ASP A 270 -33.42 -8.97 -64.67
C ASP A 270 -32.08 -9.16 -63.92
N GLN A 271 -30.96 -9.15 -64.65
CA GLN A 271 -29.61 -9.26 -64.09
C GLN A 271 -29.01 -7.91 -63.68
N CYS A 272 -29.69 -6.78 -63.92
CA CYS A 272 -29.09 -5.47 -63.62
C CYS A 272 -28.75 -5.31 -62.13
N LEU A 273 -29.54 -5.91 -61.23
CA LEU A 273 -29.28 -5.92 -59.80
C LEU A 273 -28.22 -6.93 -59.36
N THR A 274 -27.55 -7.70 -60.23
CA THR A 274 -26.37 -8.49 -59.80
C THR A 274 -25.12 -7.61 -59.71
N CYS A 275 -25.08 -6.55 -60.51
CA CYS A 275 -23.97 -5.62 -60.59
C CYS A 275 -24.34 -4.20 -60.16
N HIS A 276 -25.61 -3.76 -60.14
CA HIS A 276 -26.03 -2.41 -59.72
C HIS A 276 -26.81 -2.37 -58.41
N ALA A 277 -26.51 -1.38 -57.58
CA ALA A 277 -27.01 -1.27 -56.20
C ALA A 277 -28.53 -1.03 -56.11
N GLU A 278 -29.10 -0.35 -57.10
CA GLU A 278 -30.53 -0.05 -57.16
C GLU A 278 -30.95 0.17 -58.61
N ALA A 279 -32.25 -0.04 -58.88
CA ALA A 279 -32.81 0.19 -60.20
C ALA A 279 -32.64 1.67 -60.62
N GLY A 280 -32.22 1.89 -61.87
CA GLY A 280 -32.07 3.24 -62.43
C GLY A 280 -30.78 3.99 -62.03
N ASN A 281 -29.85 3.34 -61.32
CA ASN A 281 -28.55 3.91 -60.95
C ASN A 281 -27.39 3.12 -61.59
N ARG A 282 -26.37 3.83 -62.10
CA ARG A 282 -25.12 3.23 -62.62
C ARG A 282 -24.18 2.75 -61.51
N ARG A 283 -24.46 3.09 -60.26
CA ARG A 283 -23.68 2.68 -59.09
C ARG A 283 -23.62 1.16 -59.00
N MET A 284 -22.41 0.63 -59.05
CA MET A 284 -22.18 -0.80 -58.89
C MET A 284 -22.52 -1.27 -57.46
N ARG A 285 -22.99 -2.51 -57.33
CA ARG A 285 -23.12 -3.21 -56.05
C ARG A 285 -21.74 -3.34 -55.47
N THR A 286 -21.61 -2.87 -54.25
CA THR A 286 -20.45 -3.11 -53.40
C THR A 286 -20.76 -4.16 -52.35
N ASP A 287 -21.98 -4.72 -52.35
CA ASP A 287 -22.40 -5.72 -51.39
C ASP A 287 -21.93 -7.14 -51.76
N THR A 288 -21.76 -7.94 -50.72
CA THR A 288 -21.32 -9.33 -50.77
C THR A 288 -22.52 -10.28 -50.64
N ALA A 289 -23.70 -9.87 -51.12
CA ALA A 289 -24.87 -10.73 -51.06
C ALA A 289 -24.63 -12.00 -51.88
N ALA A 290 -25.13 -13.15 -51.39
CA ALA A 290 -25.02 -14.42 -52.10
C ALA A 290 -25.55 -14.28 -53.54
N GLY A 291 -24.72 -14.61 -54.53
CA GLY A 291 -25.01 -14.45 -55.96
C GLY A 291 -24.63 -13.09 -56.57
N SER A 292 -24.03 -12.17 -55.81
CA SER A 292 -23.39 -10.97 -56.39
C SER A 292 -22.10 -11.36 -57.11
N ALA A 293 -21.75 -10.64 -58.19
CA ALA A 293 -20.51 -10.90 -58.92
C ALA A 293 -19.27 -10.79 -58.00
N ARG A 294 -19.33 -9.87 -57.04
CA ARG A 294 -18.29 -9.69 -56.03
C ARG A 294 -18.11 -10.94 -55.16
N GLU A 295 -19.19 -11.52 -54.66
CA GLU A 295 -19.13 -12.75 -53.84
C GLU A 295 -18.67 -13.95 -54.70
N THR A 296 -19.16 -14.04 -55.93
CA THR A 296 -18.83 -15.16 -56.84
C THR A 296 -17.35 -15.22 -57.22
N PHE A 297 -16.70 -14.07 -57.44
CA PHE A 297 -15.31 -14.04 -57.92
C PHE A 297 -14.27 -13.62 -56.86
N HIS A 298 -14.70 -12.92 -55.82
CA HIS A 298 -13.83 -12.38 -54.76
C HIS A 298 -14.25 -12.76 -53.34
N GLY A 299 -15.10 -13.79 -53.19
CA GLY A 299 -15.45 -14.37 -51.89
C GLY A 299 -14.25 -14.97 -51.16
N ASP A 300 -14.51 -15.47 -49.95
CA ASP A 300 -13.48 -15.87 -48.98
C ASP A 300 -12.55 -17.00 -49.43
N GLY A 301 -13.00 -17.86 -50.35
CA GLY A 301 -12.20 -18.95 -50.93
C GLY A 301 -11.47 -18.60 -52.23
N SER A 302 -11.59 -17.35 -52.70
CA SER A 302 -10.96 -16.92 -53.94
C SER A 302 -9.45 -16.69 -53.79
N LYS A 303 -8.74 -16.60 -54.92
CA LYS A 303 -7.29 -16.29 -54.95
C LYS A 303 -6.98 -14.82 -54.60
N PHE A 304 -7.98 -13.95 -54.58
CA PHE A 304 -7.84 -12.55 -54.19
C PHE A 304 -9.15 -12.10 -53.48
N PRO A 305 -9.35 -12.53 -52.22
CA PRO A 305 -10.55 -12.20 -51.48
C PRO A 305 -10.52 -10.72 -51.09
N LEU A 306 -11.60 -10.00 -51.39
CA LEU A 306 -11.70 -8.55 -51.11
C LEU A 306 -12.01 -8.31 -49.63
N ARG A 307 -10.99 -8.50 -48.79
CA ARG A 307 -11.03 -8.29 -47.32
C ARG A 307 -10.41 -6.95 -46.93
N GLY A 308 -10.73 -6.49 -45.73
CA GLY A 308 -10.16 -5.26 -45.15
C GLY A 308 -10.25 -4.05 -46.07
N GLY A 309 -9.15 -3.33 -46.23
CA GLY A 309 -9.03 -2.15 -47.10
C GLY A 309 -9.24 -2.43 -48.58
N HIS A 310 -9.02 -3.66 -49.07
CA HIS A 310 -9.37 -4.03 -50.45
C HIS A 310 -10.88 -4.16 -50.65
N ALA A 311 -11.66 -4.34 -49.57
CA ALA A 311 -13.10 -4.49 -49.68
C ALA A 311 -13.79 -3.26 -50.27
N THR A 312 -13.29 -2.05 -50.01
CA THR A 312 -13.89 -0.81 -50.48
C THR A 312 -13.25 -0.27 -51.76
N VAL A 313 -12.23 -0.95 -52.28
CA VAL A 313 -11.56 -0.53 -53.51
C VAL A 313 -12.53 -0.70 -54.68
N GLN A 314 -12.64 0.35 -55.50
CA GLN A 314 -13.47 0.32 -56.70
C GLN A 314 -12.89 -0.68 -57.68
N CYS A 315 -13.75 -1.47 -58.32
CA CYS A 315 -13.34 -2.52 -59.26
C CYS A 315 -12.34 -1.99 -60.30
N GLN A 316 -12.56 -0.76 -60.79
CA GLN A 316 -11.76 -0.11 -61.83
C GLN A 316 -10.29 0.16 -61.43
N MET A 317 -9.99 0.22 -60.13
CA MET A 317 -8.62 0.39 -59.63
C MET A 317 -7.76 -0.85 -59.84
N CYS A 318 -8.39 -2.01 -59.95
CA CYS A 318 -7.75 -3.28 -60.26
C CYS A 318 -8.04 -3.69 -61.72
N HIS A 319 -9.28 -3.47 -62.17
CA HIS A 319 -9.79 -3.80 -63.49
C HIS A 319 -9.86 -2.54 -64.38
N VAL A 320 -8.69 -2.10 -64.81
CA VAL A 320 -8.54 -0.89 -65.64
C VAL A 320 -9.29 -1.08 -66.97
N ASN A 321 -10.04 -0.06 -67.40
CA ASN A 321 -10.85 -0.06 -68.63
C ASN A 321 -11.92 -1.18 -68.69
N ASP A 322 -12.48 -1.57 -67.54
CA ASP A 322 -13.47 -2.65 -67.43
C ASP A 322 -12.95 -4.00 -67.98
N VAL A 323 -11.63 -4.23 -67.88
CA VAL A 323 -10.98 -5.51 -68.19
C VAL A 323 -10.86 -6.34 -66.91
N TYR A 324 -11.68 -7.39 -66.81
CA TYR A 324 -11.79 -8.23 -65.62
C TYR A 324 -10.94 -9.51 -65.65
N GLN A 325 -10.29 -9.83 -66.78
CA GLN A 325 -9.45 -11.01 -66.93
C GLN A 325 -7.96 -10.71 -66.65
N ASP A 326 -7.24 -11.69 -66.11
CA ASP A 326 -5.78 -11.70 -65.89
C ASP A 326 -5.17 -10.52 -65.10
N THR A 327 -5.97 -9.89 -64.25
CA THR A 327 -5.48 -8.87 -63.32
C THR A 327 -4.42 -9.45 -62.35
N PRO A 328 -3.24 -8.81 -62.19
CA PRO A 328 -2.18 -9.24 -61.26
C PRO A 328 -2.66 -9.38 -59.80
N ARG A 329 -2.10 -10.34 -59.06
CA ARG A 329 -2.61 -10.77 -57.74
C ARG A 329 -1.58 -10.76 -56.61
N GLU A 330 -0.32 -10.54 -56.94
CA GLU A 330 0.79 -10.55 -55.98
C GLU A 330 0.88 -9.20 -55.25
N CYS A 331 1.20 -9.25 -53.95
CA CYS A 331 1.46 -8.02 -53.20
C CYS A 331 2.84 -7.48 -53.57
N GLY A 332 2.91 -6.21 -53.96
CA GLY A 332 4.18 -5.58 -54.30
C GLY A 332 4.06 -4.07 -54.49
N VAL A 333 5.21 -3.43 -54.72
CA VAL A 333 5.32 -1.96 -54.89
C VAL A 333 4.59 -1.42 -56.12
N SER A 334 4.23 -2.28 -57.07
CA SER A 334 3.37 -1.93 -58.21
C SER A 334 1.92 -1.61 -57.81
N CYS A 335 1.47 -2.12 -56.65
CA CYS A 335 0.16 -1.83 -56.10
C CYS A 335 0.22 -0.93 -54.87
N HIS A 336 1.22 -1.09 -54.00
CA HIS A 336 1.33 -0.37 -52.73
C HIS A 336 2.76 0.05 -52.41
N GLU A 337 3.00 1.34 -52.19
CA GLU A 337 4.32 1.86 -51.84
C GLU A 337 4.77 1.43 -50.43
N ASP A 338 6.05 1.07 -50.26
CA ASP A 338 6.67 0.79 -48.95
C ASP A 338 7.31 2.05 -48.34
N SER A 339 6.50 3.07 -48.07
CA SER A 339 7.01 4.33 -47.49
C SER A 339 7.46 4.17 -46.02
N LEU A 340 6.94 3.16 -45.31
CA LEU A 340 7.15 2.98 -43.87
C LEU A 340 8.40 2.17 -43.55
N HIS A 341 8.68 1.07 -44.25
CA HIS A 341 9.88 0.25 -44.00
C HIS A 341 11.03 0.62 -44.92
N LYS A 342 10.79 1.38 -46.00
CA LYS A 342 11.81 1.88 -46.93
C LYS A 342 12.67 0.75 -47.51
N GLY A 343 12.07 -0.40 -47.79
CA GLY A 343 12.73 -1.58 -48.34
C GLY A 343 13.56 -2.39 -47.33
N SER A 344 13.61 -2.01 -46.05
CA SER A 344 14.45 -2.69 -45.04
C SER A 344 14.03 -4.13 -44.72
N LEU A 345 12.83 -4.56 -45.14
CA LEU A 345 12.24 -5.87 -44.86
C LEU A 345 12.03 -6.75 -46.11
N GLY A 346 12.39 -6.28 -47.31
CA GLY A 346 12.21 -7.02 -48.57
C GLY A 346 10.82 -6.82 -49.22
N GLN A 347 10.51 -7.62 -50.25
CA GLN A 347 9.28 -7.51 -51.06
C GLN A 347 8.16 -8.49 -50.67
N ASP A 348 8.43 -9.47 -49.81
CA ASP A 348 7.43 -10.44 -49.35
C ASP A 348 6.61 -9.87 -48.18
N CYS A 349 5.71 -8.94 -48.50
CA CYS A 349 4.85 -8.28 -47.53
C CYS A 349 3.92 -9.28 -46.81
N SER A 350 3.55 -10.38 -47.47
CA SER A 350 2.56 -11.37 -47.01
C SER A 350 3.05 -12.22 -45.83
N ARG A 351 4.35 -12.17 -45.54
CA ARG A 351 4.93 -12.79 -44.34
C ARG A 351 4.41 -12.14 -43.05
N CYS A 352 4.17 -10.83 -43.08
CA CYS A 352 3.74 -10.06 -41.90
C CYS A 352 2.31 -9.53 -42.04
N HIS A 353 1.94 -9.09 -43.24
CA HIS A 353 0.66 -8.44 -43.54
C HIS A 353 -0.31 -9.41 -44.18
N GLU A 354 -1.59 -9.30 -43.85
CA GLU A 354 -2.65 -10.02 -44.56
C GLU A 354 -3.26 -9.16 -45.66
N PRO A 355 -3.80 -9.78 -46.73
CA PRO A 355 -4.51 -9.04 -47.78
C PRO A 355 -5.57 -8.10 -47.19
N GLY A 356 -5.50 -6.84 -47.59
CA GLY A 356 -6.40 -5.78 -47.12
C GLY A 356 -6.07 -5.21 -45.74
N GLN A 357 -5.02 -5.64 -45.05
CA GLN A 357 -4.65 -5.06 -43.76
C GLN A 357 -3.13 -4.85 -43.62
N TRP A 358 -2.76 -3.61 -43.30
CA TRP A 358 -1.37 -3.22 -43.03
C TRP A 358 -0.89 -3.44 -41.59
N PRO A 359 -1.74 -3.62 -40.56
CA PRO A 359 -1.26 -4.21 -39.32
C PRO A 359 -0.56 -5.55 -39.60
N ALA A 360 0.61 -5.75 -39.01
CA ALA A 360 1.40 -6.98 -39.17
C ALA A 360 0.80 -8.11 -38.32
N VAL A 361 -0.40 -8.58 -38.69
CA VAL A 361 -1.18 -9.54 -37.90
C VAL A 361 -0.58 -10.95 -37.87
N ARG A 362 0.34 -11.25 -38.79
CA ARG A 362 1.03 -12.55 -38.85
C ARG A 362 2.34 -12.57 -38.07
N PHE A 363 2.81 -11.42 -37.61
CA PHE A 363 4.08 -11.29 -36.91
C PHE A 363 3.87 -11.33 -35.40
N ASP A 364 4.51 -12.28 -34.73
CA ASP A 364 4.49 -12.41 -33.28
C ASP A 364 5.91 -12.36 -32.72
N HIS A 365 6.18 -11.43 -31.79
CA HIS A 365 7.50 -11.32 -31.18
C HIS A 365 7.92 -12.57 -30.39
N LYS A 366 6.97 -13.36 -29.91
CA LYS A 366 7.23 -14.60 -29.18
C LYS A 366 7.77 -15.71 -30.09
N ASP A 367 7.26 -15.79 -31.31
CA ASP A 367 7.57 -16.89 -32.23
C ASP A 367 8.62 -16.47 -33.28
N ASP A 368 8.61 -15.20 -33.70
CA ASP A 368 9.50 -14.67 -34.75
C ASP A 368 10.77 -13.99 -34.20
N THR A 369 10.88 -13.77 -32.89
CA THR A 369 12.03 -13.06 -32.29
C THR A 369 12.51 -13.68 -30.97
N THR A 370 13.68 -13.25 -30.49
CA THR A 370 14.24 -13.67 -29.19
C THR A 370 13.77 -12.83 -28.00
N TRP A 371 12.94 -11.79 -28.22
CA TRP A 371 12.49 -10.88 -27.18
C TRP A 371 10.96 -10.81 -27.14
N PRO A 372 10.30 -11.66 -26.32
CA PRO A 372 8.85 -11.67 -26.23
C PRO A 372 8.35 -10.37 -25.56
N LEU A 373 7.30 -9.78 -26.13
CA LEU A 373 6.64 -8.63 -25.53
C LEU A 373 5.78 -9.08 -24.35
N GLU A 374 6.19 -8.77 -23.13
CA GLU A 374 5.50 -9.13 -21.89
C GLU A 374 5.16 -7.90 -21.03
N GLY A 375 4.18 -8.06 -20.14
CA GLY A 375 3.76 -7.00 -19.21
C GLY A 375 3.32 -5.73 -19.95
N LYS A 376 3.89 -4.58 -19.56
CA LYS A 376 3.56 -3.29 -20.19
C LYS A 376 4.12 -3.16 -21.61
N HIS A 377 5.19 -3.88 -21.96
CA HIS A 377 5.73 -3.84 -23.33
C HIS A 377 4.77 -4.46 -24.36
N ALA A 378 3.98 -5.47 -23.97
CA ALA A 378 2.91 -6.04 -24.81
C ALA A 378 1.78 -5.06 -25.14
N GLN A 379 1.64 -3.99 -24.35
CA GLN A 379 0.64 -2.96 -24.54
C GLN A 379 1.10 -1.89 -25.55
N ILE A 380 2.40 -1.82 -25.85
CA ILE A 380 2.96 -0.86 -26.81
C ILE A 380 2.62 -1.33 -28.22
N LYS A 381 1.63 -0.68 -28.85
CA LYS A 381 1.20 -1.01 -30.22
C LYS A 381 2.04 -0.35 -31.30
N ALA A 382 2.73 0.75 -30.98
CA ALA A 382 3.54 1.47 -31.94
C ALA A 382 4.95 0.88 -32.01
N CYS A 383 5.28 0.19 -33.11
CA CYS A 383 6.61 -0.40 -33.31
C CYS A 383 7.72 0.64 -33.18
N ALA A 384 7.46 1.88 -33.60
CA ALA A 384 8.41 2.99 -33.55
C ALA A 384 8.84 3.40 -32.13
N SER A 385 8.05 3.05 -31.11
CA SER A 385 8.39 3.30 -29.70
C SER A 385 9.59 2.49 -29.24
N CYS A 386 9.76 1.27 -29.78
CA CYS A 386 10.91 0.41 -29.50
C CYS A 386 11.93 0.42 -30.65
N HIS A 387 11.47 0.68 -31.88
CA HIS A 387 12.28 0.75 -33.10
C HIS A 387 12.28 2.18 -33.68
N PRO A 388 13.04 3.13 -33.09
CA PRO A 388 13.19 4.46 -33.65
C PRO A 388 13.60 4.42 -35.12
N ALA A 389 13.01 5.32 -35.92
CA ALA A 389 13.16 5.35 -37.37
C ALA A 389 12.81 4.03 -38.09
N ARG A 390 12.05 3.13 -37.42
CA ARG A 390 11.67 1.79 -37.91
C ARG A 390 12.88 0.94 -38.30
N LYS A 391 13.99 1.10 -37.58
CA LYS A 391 15.15 0.22 -37.68
C LYS A 391 14.93 -1.00 -36.79
N TYR A 392 14.48 -2.10 -37.40
CA TYR A 392 14.12 -3.32 -36.66
C TYR A 392 15.33 -4.17 -36.25
N ARG A 393 16.48 -4.06 -36.94
CA ARG A 393 17.71 -4.80 -36.61
C ARG A 393 18.53 -4.06 -35.54
N GLY A 394 19.06 -4.80 -34.55
CA GLY A 394 20.01 -4.29 -33.56
C GLY A 394 19.38 -3.46 -32.43
N THR A 395 18.08 -3.64 -32.16
CA THR A 395 17.39 -2.94 -31.07
C THR A 395 17.90 -3.43 -29.71
N PRO A 396 18.32 -2.53 -28.79
CA PRO A 396 18.79 -2.93 -27.47
C PRO A 396 17.72 -3.66 -26.64
N THR A 397 18.11 -4.70 -25.90
CA THR A 397 17.21 -5.48 -25.04
C THR A 397 17.46 -5.26 -23.54
N ALA A 398 18.51 -4.52 -23.18
CA ALA A 398 18.81 -4.17 -21.79
C ALA A 398 17.93 -3.02 -21.31
N CYS A 399 17.35 -3.14 -20.11
CA CYS A 399 16.41 -2.15 -19.55
C CYS A 399 17.03 -0.73 -19.46
N ALA A 400 18.28 -0.63 -19.02
CA ALA A 400 19.01 0.63 -18.84
C ALA A 400 19.70 1.15 -20.12
N ALA A 401 19.42 0.54 -21.29
CA ALA A 401 19.96 1.02 -22.56
C ALA A 401 19.48 2.43 -22.90
N SER A 402 20.32 3.18 -23.62
CA SER A 402 19.94 4.51 -24.13
C SER A 402 18.77 4.37 -25.11
N GLY A 403 17.70 5.14 -24.90
CA GLY A 403 16.46 5.06 -25.67
C GLY A 403 15.41 4.10 -25.10
N CYS A 404 15.71 3.39 -24.01
CA CYS A 404 14.75 2.61 -23.23
C CYS A 404 14.50 3.30 -21.86
N HIS A 405 14.71 2.61 -20.74
CA HIS A 405 14.38 3.10 -19.40
C HIS A 405 15.53 3.80 -18.67
N ARG A 406 16.62 4.17 -19.37
CA ARG A 406 17.75 4.87 -18.73
C ARG A 406 17.34 6.19 -18.09
N ALA A 407 16.43 6.93 -18.72
CA ALA A 407 15.92 8.20 -18.20
C ALA A 407 14.86 8.00 -17.11
N ASP A 408 14.23 6.82 -17.06
CA ASP A 408 13.19 6.49 -16.10
C ASP A 408 13.76 5.94 -14.79
N ASP A 409 15.07 5.67 -14.73
CA ASP A 409 15.70 5.11 -13.54
C ASP A 409 15.77 6.14 -12.40
N VAL A 410 14.80 6.03 -11.50
CA VAL A 410 14.69 6.80 -10.25
C VAL A 410 15.86 6.56 -9.29
N HIS A 411 16.64 5.50 -9.48
CA HIS A 411 17.81 5.17 -8.66
C HIS A 411 19.10 5.82 -9.18
N GLN A 412 19.06 6.52 -10.32
CA GLN A 412 20.21 7.23 -10.89
C GLN A 412 21.43 6.33 -11.10
N GLY A 413 21.21 5.08 -11.53
CA GLY A 413 22.23 4.07 -11.79
C GLY A 413 22.88 3.47 -10.55
N LYS A 414 22.45 3.83 -9.33
CA LYS A 414 23.10 3.37 -8.09
C LYS A 414 22.89 1.89 -7.77
N LEU A 415 21.85 1.27 -8.34
CA LEU A 415 21.56 -0.16 -8.18
C LEU A 415 22.02 -1.03 -9.37
N GLY A 416 22.67 -0.41 -10.36
CA GLY A 416 23.12 -1.10 -11.58
C GLY A 416 21.98 -1.45 -12.55
N ASP A 417 22.31 -2.27 -13.54
CA ASP A 417 21.50 -2.40 -14.77
C ASP A 417 20.56 -3.62 -14.76
N ARG A 418 20.58 -4.41 -13.67
CA ARG A 418 19.77 -5.63 -13.50
C ARG A 418 18.40 -5.31 -12.91
N CYS A 419 17.64 -4.45 -13.59
CA CYS A 419 16.33 -3.99 -13.14
C CYS A 419 15.37 -5.16 -12.84
N GLN A 420 15.47 -6.26 -13.61
CA GLN A 420 14.62 -7.45 -13.48
C GLN A 420 14.76 -8.20 -12.14
N THR A 421 15.81 -7.92 -11.36
CA THR A 421 15.95 -8.47 -10.01
C THR A 421 14.88 -7.91 -9.06
N CYS A 422 14.42 -6.67 -9.31
CA CYS A 422 13.48 -5.97 -8.45
C CYS A 422 12.17 -5.60 -9.14
N HIS A 423 12.17 -5.41 -10.46
CA HIS A 423 11.02 -4.95 -11.23
C HIS A 423 10.63 -5.99 -12.29
N ALA A 424 9.36 -6.37 -12.33
CA ALA A 424 8.81 -7.11 -13.46
C ALA A 424 8.53 -6.16 -14.63
N THR A 425 8.36 -6.73 -15.83
CA THR A 425 8.10 -5.99 -17.08
C THR A 425 6.74 -5.27 -17.11
N ASP A 426 5.86 -5.53 -16.14
CA ASP A 426 4.62 -4.81 -15.89
C ASP A 426 4.80 -3.59 -14.94
N GLY A 427 6.01 -3.39 -14.41
CA GLY A 427 6.36 -2.35 -13.44
C GLY A 427 6.11 -2.75 -11.99
N THR A 428 5.67 -3.97 -11.71
CA THR A 428 5.45 -4.47 -10.35
C THR A 428 6.79 -4.64 -9.63
N LEU A 429 6.85 -4.19 -8.37
CA LEU A 429 7.99 -4.45 -7.48
C LEU A 429 7.93 -5.91 -6.99
N VAL A 430 8.81 -6.75 -7.51
CA VAL A 430 8.94 -8.18 -7.12
C VAL A 430 9.98 -8.41 -6.03
N PHE A 431 10.73 -7.36 -5.67
CA PHE A 431 11.65 -7.35 -4.54
C PHE A 431 10.90 -7.58 -3.22
N ARG A 432 11.40 -8.52 -2.41
CA ARG A 432 10.88 -8.82 -1.08
C ARG A 432 12.02 -8.66 -0.08
N HIS A 433 11.94 -7.64 0.77
CA HIS A 433 13.02 -7.27 1.69
C HIS A 433 13.54 -8.44 2.53
N ASN A 434 12.67 -9.23 3.16
CA ASN A 434 13.10 -10.35 4.02
C ASN A 434 13.63 -11.58 3.27
N ARG A 435 13.46 -11.65 1.95
CA ARG A 435 14.02 -12.70 1.09
C ARG A 435 15.35 -12.25 0.48
N ASP A 436 15.39 -11.00 0.03
CA ASP A 436 16.44 -10.50 -0.86
C ASP A 436 17.47 -9.61 -0.15
N ALA A 437 17.17 -9.11 1.07
CA ALA A 437 18.09 -8.30 1.86
C ALA A 437 18.52 -9.02 3.15
N THR A 438 19.71 -8.67 3.63
CA THR A 438 20.32 -9.27 4.82
C THR A 438 19.61 -8.89 6.12
N PHE A 439 19.12 -7.65 6.23
CA PHE A 439 18.39 -7.19 7.42
C PHE A 439 16.94 -7.67 7.35
N LYS A 440 16.52 -8.45 8.35
CA LYS A 440 15.14 -8.94 8.45
C LYS A 440 14.27 -7.91 9.16
N ILE A 441 13.18 -7.52 8.51
CA ILE A 441 12.14 -6.68 9.07
C ILE A 441 11.13 -7.60 9.78
N ASP A 442 11.16 -7.63 11.11
CA ASP A 442 10.27 -8.45 11.93
C ASP A 442 9.71 -7.68 13.13
N GLY A 443 8.85 -8.34 13.92
CA GLY A 443 8.25 -7.75 15.12
C GLY A 443 7.53 -6.43 14.84
N LYS A 444 7.86 -5.38 15.61
CA LYS A 444 7.27 -4.04 15.46
C LYS A 444 7.74 -3.29 14.22
N HIS A 445 8.78 -3.75 13.54
CA HIS A 445 9.25 -3.16 12.28
C HIS A 445 8.49 -3.71 11.07
N ALA A 446 7.76 -4.84 11.20
CA ALA A 446 7.01 -5.48 10.11
C ALA A 446 6.08 -4.56 9.28
N PRO A 447 5.33 -3.59 9.85
CA PRO A 447 4.45 -2.71 9.08
C PRO A 447 5.18 -1.49 8.46
N LEU A 448 6.50 -1.35 8.62
CA LEU A 448 7.23 -0.21 8.09
C LEU A 448 7.33 -0.27 6.56
N VAL A 449 7.13 0.88 5.94
CA VAL A 449 7.36 1.08 4.50
C VAL A 449 8.82 1.41 4.23
N CYS A 450 9.30 1.18 3.00
CA CYS A 450 10.70 1.36 2.62
C CYS A 450 11.26 2.73 3.01
N ALA A 451 10.46 3.80 2.86
CA ALA A 451 10.84 5.18 3.17
C ALA A 451 11.11 5.44 4.66
N ALA A 452 10.60 4.60 5.56
CA ALA A 452 10.85 4.71 6.99
C ALA A 452 12.33 4.43 7.33
N CYS A 453 12.98 3.55 6.55
CA CYS A 453 14.39 3.21 6.70
C CYS A 453 15.25 3.92 5.65
N HIS A 454 14.82 3.91 4.39
CA HIS A 454 15.52 4.49 3.25
C HIS A 454 14.98 5.89 2.94
N ARG A 455 15.58 6.91 3.57
CA ARG A 455 15.21 8.32 3.38
C ARG A 455 15.44 8.85 1.96
N SER A 456 16.14 8.10 1.12
CA SER A 456 16.39 8.44 -0.29
C SER A 456 16.03 7.27 -1.20
N VAL A 457 15.46 7.59 -2.36
CA VAL A 457 15.15 6.62 -3.43
C VAL A 457 16.38 6.00 -4.08
N THR A 458 17.58 6.51 -3.82
CA THR A 458 18.85 5.91 -4.27
C THR A 458 19.34 4.77 -3.37
N PHE A 459 18.54 4.39 -2.34
CA PHE A 459 18.76 3.28 -1.41
C PHE A 459 20.23 3.12 -0.96
N LYS A 460 20.76 4.12 -0.26
CA LYS A 460 22.06 3.97 0.42
C LYS A 460 21.96 2.91 1.53
N PRO A 461 23.02 2.13 1.78
CA PRO A 461 23.07 1.21 2.91
C PRO A 461 22.78 1.96 4.22
N VAL A 462 21.71 1.57 4.90
CA VAL A 462 21.39 2.04 6.24
C VAL A 462 22.08 1.10 7.22
N ARG A 463 22.58 1.64 8.33
CA ARG A 463 23.12 0.80 9.40
C ARG A 463 22.04 -0.19 9.86
N SER A 464 22.42 -1.46 9.93
CA SER A 464 21.52 -2.58 10.25
C SER A 464 21.46 -2.90 11.75
N ASP A 465 22.18 -2.15 12.58
CA ASP A 465 22.12 -2.28 14.04
C ASP A 465 21.06 -1.36 14.66
N CYS A 466 20.61 -1.68 15.87
CA CYS A 466 19.56 -0.93 16.55
C CYS A 466 19.90 0.57 16.65
N PHE A 467 21.17 0.88 16.97
CA PHE A 467 21.66 2.24 17.13
C PHE A 467 21.61 3.08 15.84
N GLY A 468 21.67 2.43 14.67
CA GLY A 468 21.56 3.10 13.37
C GLY A 468 20.28 3.91 13.19
N CYS A 469 19.21 3.53 13.89
CA CYS A 469 17.90 4.18 13.82
C CYS A 469 17.38 4.63 15.19
N HIS A 470 17.70 3.90 16.26
CA HIS A 470 17.22 4.16 17.62
C HIS A 470 18.37 4.64 18.50
N PRO A 471 18.40 5.91 18.92
CA PRO A 471 19.41 6.37 19.86
C PRO A 471 19.23 5.70 21.22
N GLU A 472 20.31 5.65 22.01
CA GLU A 472 20.24 5.08 23.36
C GLU A 472 19.19 5.83 24.22
N PRO A 473 18.24 5.12 24.83
CA PRO A 473 17.24 5.75 25.68
C PRO A 473 17.85 6.43 26.91
N ALA A 474 17.37 7.63 27.24
CA ALA A 474 17.85 8.41 28.40
C ALA A 474 17.71 7.66 29.74
N ILE A 475 16.84 6.65 29.83
CA ILE A 475 16.64 5.82 31.02
C ILE A 475 17.90 5.01 31.38
N HIS A 476 18.74 4.67 30.40
CA HIS A 476 19.99 3.93 30.62
C HIS A 476 21.16 4.83 31.04
N LYS A 477 21.08 6.14 30.75
CA LYS A 477 22.14 7.13 31.08
C LYS A 477 23.54 6.71 30.61
N GLY A 478 23.68 6.10 29.43
CA GLY A 478 24.98 5.75 28.86
C GLY A 478 25.60 4.44 29.34
N ARG A 479 24.88 3.63 30.13
CA ARG A 479 25.49 2.49 30.84
C ARG A 479 25.68 1.22 30.00
N TYR A 480 24.94 1.04 28.93
CA TYR A 480 24.83 -0.26 28.25
C TYR A 480 25.25 -0.25 26.77
N GLY A 481 25.74 0.90 26.26
CA GLY A 481 26.27 0.99 24.90
C GLY A 481 25.23 0.73 23.80
N THR A 482 25.67 0.19 22.66
CA THR A 482 24.83 0.01 21.45
C THR A 482 24.35 -1.43 21.21
N ASP A 483 24.72 -2.39 22.06
CA ASP A 483 24.23 -3.77 21.96
C ASP A 483 22.85 -3.91 22.63
N CYS A 484 21.85 -3.33 21.97
CA CYS A 484 20.48 -3.39 22.46
C CYS A 484 19.90 -4.81 22.39
N ALA A 485 20.35 -5.62 21.42
CA ALA A 485 19.80 -6.95 21.13
C ALA A 485 20.13 -7.99 22.21
N GLY A 486 21.16 -7.75 23.02
CA GLY A 486 21.42 -8.55 24.21
C GLY A 486 20.23 -8.51 25.19
N CYS A 487 19.65 -7.32 25.42
CA CYS A 487 18.59 -7.17 26.43
C CYS A 487 17.18 -7.07 25.82
N HIS A 488 17.03 -6.46 24.65
CA HIS A 488 15.75 -6.13 24.04
C HIS A 488 15.42 -7.00 22.83
N SER A 489 14.13 -7.08 22.48
CA SER A 489 13.60 -7.85 21.36
C SER A 489 12.88 -6.95 20.36
N THR A 490 12.93 -7.31 19.07
CA THR A 490 12.16 -6.61 18.02
C THR A 490 10.65 -6.82 18.13
N LYS A 491 10.19 -7.85 18.87
CA LYS A 491 8.76 -8.08 19.15
C LYS A 491 8.17 -7.02 20.09
N SER A 492 8.92 -6.68 21.14
CA SER A 492 8.56 -5.69 22.16
C SER A 492 9.85 -5.19 22.81
N PHE A 493 10.13 -3.90 22.64
CA PHE A 493 11.33 -3.31 23.24
C PHE A 493 11.21 -3.15 24.76
N GLY A 494 9.99 -3.18 25.30
CA GLY A 494 9.74 -3.18 26.75
C GLY A 494 10.06 -4.52 27.41
N ASP A 495 10.17 -5.60 26.63
CA ASP A 495 10.44 -6.92 27.15
C ASP A 495 11.96 -7.10 27.26
N THR A 496 12.49 -6.94 28.47
CA THR A 496 13.92 -7.09 28.76
C THR A 496 14.26 -8.51 29.18
N ARG A 497 15.26 -9.12 28.55
CA ARG A 497 15.85 -10.39 28.98
C ARG A 497 16.67 -10.19 30.25
N ALA A 498 16.53 -11.10 31.21
CA ALA A 498 17.42 -11.16 32.35
C ALA A 498 18.78 -11.69 31.87
N GLN A 499 19.86 -10.98 32.23
CA GLN A 499 21.22 -11.31 31.85
C GLN A 499 21.99 -11.77 33.10
N HIS A 500 21.91 -13.06 33.42
CA HIS A 500 22.68 -13.68 34.52
C HIS A 500 23.99 -14.33 34.04
N ASP A 501 24.06 -14.71 32.76
CA ASP A 501 25.21 -15.38 32.14
C ASP A 501 25.90 -14.43 31.15
N VAL A 502 26.73 -13.51 31.68
CA VAL A 502 27.44 -12.51 30.87
C VAL A 502 28.94 -12.75 30.96
N GLY A 503 29.56 -13.09 29.83
CA GLY A 503 30.99 -13.47 29.76
C GLY A 503 31.26 -14.80 30.47
N ASP A 504 32.33 -14.87 31.26
CA ASP A 504 32.73 -16.09 32.00
C ASP A 504 31.96 -16.29 33.32
N PHE A 505 31.11 -15.34 33.69
CA PHE A 505 30.29 -15.41 34.89
C PHE A 505 28.93 -15.99 34.53
N SER A 506 28.69 -17.24 34.93
CA SER A 506 27.44 -17.95 34.71
C SER A 506 26.98 -18.64 35.99
N LEU A 507 25.81 -18.28 36.53
CA LEU A 507 25.32 -18.76 37.83
C LEU A 507 24.82 -20.21 37.75
N THR A 508 25.75 -21.16 37.56
CA THR A 508 25.47 -22.58 37.37
C THR A 508 25.96 -23.43 38.55
N GLY A 509 25.55 -24.70 38.60
CA GLY A 509 25.96 -25.64 39.64
C GLY A 509 25.21 -25.40 40.94
N ALA A 510 25.92 -25.11 42.03
CA ALA A 510 25.29 -24.86 43.32
C ALA A 510 24.44 -23.57 43.33
N HIS A 511 24.71 -22.64 42.41
CA HIS A 511 23.97 -21.38 42.29
C HIS A 511 22.61 -21.52 41.59
N ASP A 512 22.39 -22.59 40.81
CA ASP A 512 21.13 -22.84 40.09
C ASP A 512 19.93 -23.03 41.04
N GLN A 513 20.21 -23.44 42.29
CA GLN A 513 19.18 -23.72 43.30
C GLN A 513 18.92 -22.55 44.25
N LEU A 514 19.57 -21.39 44.03
CA LEU A 514 19.42 -20.24 44.90
C LEU A 514 18.19 -19.41 44.53
N SER A 515 17.43 -19.00 45.55
CA SER A 515 16.36 -18.03 45.35
C SER A 515 16.90 -16.70 44.86
N CYS A 516 16.26 -16.13 43.83
CA CYS A 516 16.61 -14.82 43.26
C CYS A 516 16.70 -13.71 44.31
N ALA A 517 15.89 -13.79 45.38
CA ALA A 517 15.86 -12.81 46.47
C ALA A 517 17.18 -12.76 47.27
N ARG A 518 17.99 -13.84 47.27
CA ARG A 518 19.32 -13.82 47.90
C ARG A 518 20.28 -12.84 47.22
N CYS A 519 20.11 -12.61 45.92
CA CYS A 519 20.95 -11.71 45.13
C CYS A 519 20.25 -10.37 44.87
N HIS A 520 18.91 -10.36 44.78
CA HIS A 520 18.08 -9.17 44.52
C HIS A 520 17.16 -8.85 45.71
N PRO A 521 17.70 -8.38 46.86
CA PRO A 521 16.91 -8.16 48.08
C PRO A 521 15.85 -7.06 47.94
N ALA A 522 15.98 -6.16 46.95
CA ALA A 522 15.02 -5.09 46.65
C ALA A 522 14.13 -5.39 45.42
N GLY A 523 14.19 -6.60 44.86
CA GLY A 523 13.40 -6.99 43.67
C GLY A 523 13.86 -6.36 42.35
N GLU A 524 15.01 -5.69 42.33
CA GLU A 524 15.54 -5.03 41.13
C GLU A 524 16.20 -6.04 40.18
N LYS A 525 15.59 -6.27 39.01
CA LYS A 525 16.05 -7.26 38.01
C LYS A 525 17.36 -6.92 37.29
N LEU A 526 17.89 -5.69 37.43
CA LEU A 526 19.01 -5.19 36.62
C LEU A 526 20.19 -4.65 37.43
N ARG A 527 20.13 -4.72 38.77
CA ARG A 527 21.24 -4.33 39.63
C ARG A 527 22.11 -5.56 39.90
N GLY A 528 23.25 -5.64 39.20
CA GLY A 528 24.23 -6.71 39.39
C GLY A 528 25.07 -6.52 40.64
N SER A 529 25.34 -7.61 41.36
CA SER A 529 26.20 -7.63 42.55
C SER A 529 27.70 -7.72 42.24
N GLY A 530 28.10 -7.61 40.96
CA GLY A 530 29.47 -7.89 40.50
C GLY A 530 29.67 -9.37 40.14
N ASN A 531 30.75 -9.69 39.40
CA ASN A 531 31.04 -11.04 38.89
C ASN A 531 32.17 -11.77 39.64
N LEU A 532 32.64 -11.22 40.77
CA LEU A 532 33.69 -11.85 41.57
C LEU A 532 33.07 -12.68 42.70
N CYS A 533 33.54 -13.94 42.83
CA CYS A 533 33.04 -14.87 43.86
C CYS A 533 33.14 -14.28 45.27
N ILE A 534 34.23 -13.56 45.56
CA ILE A 534 34.51 -12.93 46.86
C ILE A 534 33.46 -11.88 47.26
N THR A 535 32.73 -11.29 46.30
CA THR A 535 31.68 -10.32 46.62
C THR A 535 30.56 -10.94 47.45
N CYS A 536 30.34 -12.24 47.31
CA CYS A 536 29.35 -13.00 48.07
C CYS A 536 30.00 -13.91 49.12
N HIS A 537 31.10 -14.58 48.76
CA HIS A 537 31.75 -15.62 49.57
C HIS A 537 32.87 -15.09 50.47
N LYS A 538 32.89 -13.79 50.79
CA LYS A 538 33.92 -13.19 51.65
C LYS A 538 34.07 -13.88 53.01
N ARG A 539 32.95 -14.33 53.59
CA ARG A 539 32.95 -15.01 54.90
C ARG A 539 33.33 -16.49 54.80
N ASP A 540 33.29 -17.05 53.60
CA ASP A 540 33.57 -18.45 53.34
C ASP A 540 35.05 -18.66 52.94
N ASP A 541 35.81 -17.58 52.75
CA ASP A 541 37.22 -17.64 52.39
C ASP A 541 38.11 -18.04 53.57
N ILE A 542 38.51 -19.31 53.58
CA ILE A 542 39.44 -19.87 54.57
C ILE A 542 40.88 -19.40 54.39
N HIS A 543 41.21 -18.79 53.24
CA HIS A 543 42.56 -18.30 52.94
C HIS A 543 42.80 -16.90 53.49
N ASN A 544 41.82 -16.27 54.13
CA ASN A 544 41.92 -14.92 54.70
C ASN A 544 42.45 -13.87 53.70
N ASN A 545 42.01 -13.95 52.44
CA ASN A 545 42.45 -13.07 51.35
C ASN A 545 43.98 -13.10 51.10
N ALA A 546 44.66 -14.19 51.47
CA ALA A 546 46.07 -14.43 51.17
C ALA A 546 46.31 -14.80 49.70
N LEU A 547 45.26 -15.16 48.97
CA LEU A 547 45.29 -15.54 47.55
C LEU A 547 44.51 -14.53 46.68
N SER A 548 44.64 -14.67 45.36
CA SER A 548 43.90 -13.86 44.38
C SER A 548 42.38 -13.87 44.65
N PRO A 549 41.67 -12.74 44.46
CA PRO A 549 40.20 -12.69 44.58
C PRO A 549 39.48 -13.49 43.47
N ARG A 550 40.21 -14.05 42.51
CA ARG A 550 39.70 -14.93 41.44
C ARG A 550 39.63 -16.37 41.91
N CYS A 551 38.70 -16.65 42.83
CA CYS A 551 38.48 -18.00 43.37
C CYS A 551 38.28 -19.06 42.28
N GLY A 552 37.68 -18.65 41.15
CA GLY A 552 37.43 -19.50 39.99
C GLY A 552 38.68 -20.00 39.27
N GLU A 553 39.90 -19.62 39.66
CA GLU A 553 41.16 -20.19 39.17
C GLU A 553 41.43 -21.57 39.81
N CYS A 554 41.03 -21.76 41.07
CA CYS A 554 41.25 -22.98 41.85
C CYS A 554 39.96 -23.72 42.22
N HIS A 555 38.83 -23.03 42.28
CA HIS A 555 37.53 -23.57 42.68
C HIS A 555 36.55 -23.58 41.50
N THR A 556 35.45 -24.33 41.64
CA THR A 556 34.39 -24.41 40.63
C THR A 556 33.06 -23.93 41.18
N GLN A 557 32.13 -23.56 40.31
CA GLN A 557 30.78 -23.16 40.73
C GLN A 557 29.90 -24.34 41.21
N ARG A 558 30.37 -25.58 41.03
CA ARG A 558 29.72 -26.79 41.56
C ARG A 558 30.16 -27.09 42.99
N ALA A 559 31.44 -26.92 43.29
CA ALA A 559 32.02 -27.14 44.62
C ALA A 559 33.35 -26.38 44.81
N PHE A 560 33.59 -25.91 46.04
CA PHE A 560 34.86 -25.32 46.47
C PHE A 560 35.90 -26.39 46.85
N ALA A 561 35.50 -27.60 47.24
CA ALA A 561 36.39 -28.70 47.58
C ALA A 561 36.06 -29.97 46.76
N PRO A 562 37.07 -30.71 46.28
CA PRO A 562 38.51 -30.38 46.31
C PRO A 562 38.85 -29.22 45.36
N ALA A 563 39.86 -28.42 45.69
CA ALA A 563 40.40 -27.42 44.77
C ALA A 563 41.17 -28.11 43.63
N ARG A 564 41.13 -27.54 42.43
CA ARG A 564 41.86 -28.08 41.24
C ARG A 564 43.33 -27.63 41.17
N PHE A 565 43.86 -27.13 42.28
CA PHE A 565 45.22 -26.62 42.35
C PHE A 565 46.24 -27.75 42.47
N ASP A 566 47.26 -27.71 41.61
CA ASP A 566 48.35 -28.68 41.58
C ASP A 566 49.62 -28.08 42.20
N HIS A 567 50.10 -28.68 43.30
CA HIS A 567 51.27 -28.20 44.04
C HIS A 567 52.59 -28.38 43.26
N VAL A 568 52.61 -29.19 42.20
CA VAL A 568 53.76 -29.29 41.27
C VAL A 568 54.05 -27.93 40.62
N THR A 569 53.01 -27.13 40.37
CA THR A 569 53.15 -25.82 39.70
C THR A 569 53.92 -24.77 40.52
N VAL A 570 54.03 -24.98 41.83
CA VAL A 570 54.76 -24.10 42.77
C VAL A 570 56.03 -24.76 43.33
N GLY A 571 56.47 -25.87 42.72
CA GLY A 571 57.70 -26.57 43.08
C GLY A 571 57.61 -27.38 44.38
N CYS A 572 56.40 -27.69 44.86
CA CYS A 572 56.18 -28.51 46.05
C CYS A 572 55.36 -29.75 45.69
N ASN A 573 55.97 -30.73 45.02
CA ASN A 573 55.29 -31.96 44.68
C ASN A 573 55.04 -32.82 45.93
N LEU A 574 53.76 -32.91 46.33
CA LEU A 574 53.35 -33.69 47.49
C LEU A 574 53.38 -35.18 47.11
N MET A 575 54.44 -35.87 47.50
CA MET A 575 54.64 -37.31 47.26
C MET A 575 54.66 -38.10 48.57
N GLY A 576 54.25 -39.37 48.50
CA GLY A 576 54.17 -40.25 49.67
C GLY A 576 53.14 -39.74 50.69
N LEU A 577 53.48 -39.80 51.98
CA LEU A 577 52.59 -39.36 53.06
C LEU A 577 52.23 -37.86 53.00
N HIS A 578 53.04 -37.02 52.36
CA HIS A 578 52.74 -35.59 52.22
C HIS A 578 51.48 -35.32 51.38
N ALA A 579 51.12 -36.23 50.48
CA ALA A 579 49.91 -36.13 49.67
C ALA A 579 48.62 -36.40 50.47
N THR A 580 48.72 -37.02 51.65
CA THR A 580 47.58 -37.41 52.48
C THR A 580 47.42 -36.54 53.72
N LEU A 581 48.33 -35.58 53.95
CA LEU A 581 48.24 -34.67 55.09
C LEU A 581 47.14 -33.61 54.88
N PRO A 582 46.40 -33.25 55.94
CA PRO A 582 45.56 -32.06 55.95
C PRO A 582 46.34 -30.81 55.52
N CYS A 583 45.71 -29.95 54.72
CA CYS A 583 46.35 -28.73 54.21
C CYS A 583 46.90 -27.83 55.33
N ALA A 584 46.24 -27.82 56.50
CA ALA A 584 46.63 -27.01 57.65
C ALA A 584 47.97 -27.42 58.29
N ASP A 585 48.42 -28.67 58.08
CA ASP A 585 49.68 -29.17 58.62
C ASP A 585 50.88 -28.54 57.90
N CYS A 586 50.72 -28.26 56.60
CA CYS A 586 51.69 -27.52 55.80
C CYS A 586 51.45 -26.00 55.86
N HIS A 587 50.19 -25.58 55.69
CA HIS A 587 49.78 -24.17 55.69
C HIS A 587 49.37 -23.69 57.08
N ARG A 588 50.33 -23.74 58.00
CA ARG A 588 50.14 -23.32 59.39
C ARG A 588 49.66 -21.86 59.46
N ALA A 589 48.72 -21.59 60.37
CA ALA A 589 48.05 -20.30 60.53
C ALA A 589 47.27 -19.78 59.30
N GLY A 590 46.94 -20.66 58.33
CA GLY A 590 46.21 -20.29 57.12
C GLY A 590 47.05 -19.49 56.12
N ASN A 591 48.37 -19.57 56.19
CA ASN A 591 49.26 -18.94 55.21
C ASN A 591 49.40 -19.83 53.96
N TYR A 592 48.58 -19.55 52.95
CA TYR A 592 48.58 -20.26 51.67
C TYR A 592 49.48 -19.61 50.60
N GLY A 593 50.03 -18.42 50.86
CA GLY A 593 50.80 -17.66 49.87
C GLY A 593 52.32 -17.76 50.02
N ALA A 594 52.85 -18.28 51.13
CA ALA A 594 54.29 -18.21 51.42
C ALA A 594 54.79 -19.37 52.31
N VAL A 595 54.61 -20.62 51.85
CA VAL A 595 55.27 -21.80 52.46
C VAL A 595 56.47 -22.18 51.61
N SER A 596 57.65 -22.25 52.23
CA SER A 596 58.88 -22.66 51.55
C SER A 596 58.84 -24.16 51.21
N PRO A 597 59.17 -24.56 49.96
CA PRO A 597 59.21 -25.97 49.56
C PRO A 597 60.43 -26.72 50.11
N MET A 598 61.38 -26.03 50.77
CA MET A 598 62.59 -26.66 51.27
C MET A 598 62.30 -27.57 52.47
N CYS A 599 62.80 -28.80 52.44
CA CYS A 599 62.60 -29.82 53.48
C CYS A 599 62.93 -29.29 54.89
N VAL A 600 64.02 -28.51 55.03
CA VAL A 600 64.46 -27.92 56.29
C VAL A 600 63.42 -26.95 56.90
N SER A 601 62.53 -26.35 56.10
CA SER A 601 61.51 -25.42 56.61
C SER A 601 60.47 -26.11 57.49
N CYS A 602 60.31 -27.43 57.35
CA CYS A 602 59.40 -28.26 58.14
C CYS A 602 60.14 -29.28 59.01
N HIS A 603 61.22 -29.90 58.49
CA HIS A 603 61.91 -31.02 59.13
C HIS A 603 63.23 -30.65 59.82
N ARG A 604 63.53 -29.36 60.05
CA ARG A 604 64.76 -28.94 60.76
C ARG A 604 64.91 -29.61 62.12
N GLY A 605 63.81 -29.74 62.87
CA GLY A 605 63.81 -30.40 64.16
C GLY A 605 64.20 -31.87 64.05
N ASP A 606 63.81 -32.54 62.96
CA ASP A 606 64.11 -33.96 62.71
C ASP A 606 65.57 -34.15 62.30
N ALA A 607 66.08 -33.27 61.42
CA ALA A 607 67.47 -33.27 60.99
C ALA A 607 68.45 -33.05 62.16
N LEU A 608 68.13 -32.14 63.09
CA LEU A 608 68.98 -31.84 64.25
C LEU A 608 69.10 -33.00 65.26
N ARG A 609 68.24 -34.03 65.17
CA ARG A 609 68.29 -35.22 66.05
C ARG A 609 69.27 -36.28 65.55
N VAL A 610 69.74 -36.20 64.31
CA VAL A 610 70.71 -37.12 63.73
C VAL A 610 72.12 -36.61 63.95
N ARG A 611 73.00 -37.45 64.54
CA ARG A 611 74.36 -37.04 64.93
C ARG A 611 75.44 -37.38 63.89
N GLN A 612 75.18 -38.32 62.98
CA GLN A 612 76.13 -38.69 61.92
C GLN A 612 75.41 -39.02 60.59
N PRO A 613 75.75 -38.36 59.46
CA PRO A 613 76.58 -37.15 59.40
C PRO A 613 75.93 -35.97 60.16
N ASP A 614 76.69 -34.92 60.48
CA ASP A 614 76.14 -33.74 61.17
C ASP A 614 75.28 -32.91 60.19
N HIS A 615 73.97 -32.83 60.46
CA HIS A 615 73.01 -32.12 59.64
C HIS A 615 72.87 -30.64 60.01
N ARG A 616 73.61 -30.11 61.00
CA ARG A 616 73.53 -28.69 61.42
C ARG A 616 73.88 -27.70 60.32
N VAL A 617 74.75 -28.12 59.40
CA VAL A 617 75.25 -27.29 58.28
C VAL A 617 74.60 -27.65 56.94
N LEU A 618 73.67 -28.61 56.92
CA LEU A 618 73.02 -29.10 55.70
C LEU A 618 71.66 -28.42 55.54
N ILE A 619 71.50 -27.69 54.44
CA ILE A 619 70.26 -26.97 54.08
C ILE A 619 69.51 -27.72 52.96
N ASP A 620 70.25 -28.44 52.12
CA ASP A 620 69.71 -29.27 51.04
C ASP A 620 69.70 -30.74 51.46
N CYS A 621 68.52 -31.22 51.85
CA CYS A 621 68.30 -32.61 52.24
C CYS A 621 68.10 -33.53 51.03
N GLY A 622 67.84 -32.94 49.86
CA GLY A 622 67.34 -33.68 48.73
C GLY A 622 68.34 -34.71 48.26
N ASN A 623 69.60 -34.31 48.08
CA ASN A 623 70.64 -35.18 47.53
C ASN A 623 70.88 -36.48 48.33
N CYS A 624 70.36 -36.58 49.56
CA CYS A 624 70.51 -37.74 50.42
C CYS A 624 69.17 -38.41 50.78
N HIS A 625 68.04 -37.68 50.73
CA HIS A 625 66.74 -38.15 51.17
C HIS A 625 65.67 -37.95 50.10
N ASN A 626 64.74 -38.91 50.01
CA ASN A 626 63.55 -38.79 49.17
C ASN A 626 62.32 -38.47 50.04
N PRO A 627 61.31 -37.78 49.50
CA PRO A 627 60.11 -37.38 50.26
C PRO A 627 59.14 -38.52 50.58
N SER A 628 59.36 -39.72 50.01
CA SER A 628 58.48 -40.89 50.18
C SER A 628 58.89 -41.80 51.35
N ALA A 629 60.18 -41.82 51.72
CA ALA A 629 60.70 -42.59 52.85
C ALA A 629 62.07 -42.05 53.33
N TRP A 630 62.21 -41.80 54.63
CA TRP A 630 63.49 -41.47 55.29
C TRP A 630 64.32 -42.75 55.49
N ILE A 631 65.04 -43.20 54.46
CA ILE A 631 65.91 -44.40 54.52
C ILE A 631 67.39 -43.95 54.55
N PRO A 632 68.31 -44.62 55.28
CA PRO A 632 69.74 -44.31 55.27
C PRO A 632 70.37 -44.47 53.87
N ALA A 633 71.26 -43.53 53.53
CA ALA A 633 71.87 -43.41 52.22
C ALA A 633 72.89 -44.51 51.90
N THR A 634 72.48 -45.54 51.18
CA THR A 634 73.38 -46.34 50.33
C THR A 634 72.63 -46.82 49.09
N GLN A 635 72.73 -46.04 48.02
CA GLN A 635 72.81 -46.43 46.60
C GLN A 635 72.02 -45.49 45.68
N LEU A 636 72.80 -44.84 44.80
CA LEU A 636 72.48 -44.36 43.46
C LEU A 636 71.45 -43.23 43.27
N GLY A 637 71.93 -42.19 42.56
CA GLY A 637 71.12 -41.47 41.56
C GLY A 637 70.99 -39.98 41.81
N ALA A 638 71.70 -39.18 41.02
CA ALA A 638 71.53 -37.73 40.94
C ALA A 638 70.08 -37.38 40.66
N GLN A 639 69.37 -36.73 41.60
CA GLN A 639 68.20 -35.84 41.43
C GLN A 639 67.54 -35.67 42.80
N SER A 640 67.72 -34.54 43.50
CA SER A 640 66.72 -34.13 44.48
C SER A 640 66.95 -32.71 44.99
N ILE A 641 65.99 -31.86 44.67
CA ILE A 641 65.05 -31.18 45.57
C ILE A 641 63.80 -31.18 44.69
N CYS A 642 62.63 -31.65 45.14
CA CYS A 642 61.35 -31.45 44.45
C CYS A 642 61.39 -31.38 42.90
N ARG A 643 61.05 -32.46 42.19
CA ARG A 643 60.38 -32.26 40.89
C ARG A 643 58.89 -32.15 41.12
#